data_AF-A0A1I7F659-F1
#
_entry.id   AF-A0A1I7F659-F1
#
_cell.length_a   1.000
_cell.length_b   1.000
_cell.length_c   1.000
_cell.angle_alpha   90.00
_cell.angle_beta   90.00
_cell.angle_gamma   90.00
#
_symmetry.space_group_name_H-M   'P 1'
#
loop_
_entity.id
_entity.type
_entity.pdbx_description
1 polymer ?
#
loop_
_entity_poly.entity_id
_entity_poly.type
_entity_poly.pdbx_seq_one_letter_code
_entity_poly.pdbx_strand_id
1 'polypeptide(L)'
;MTETLLEHNRAKSSLMGLDELDHFTTQKEFTRCGLCENNCALTVTIFNDGSKFVTGNRCERGAEKVTKIKFDRSNQKENLVDYKYKKLFKFKALAKRDAVHGIIGVPRVLNMYENYPLWHTILTDLGFRVQLSPKSDKKLFEKGIETIPSDTVCYPAKMVHGHIQSLIDRKVDAIFYPSVIYEQIENSKAPNHYNCPIVQSYPEVIEKNMDPIRNGEVKYFHPFVNLADHESVVKSLIKAFSEYEDITAEDIQNAVEHGYQALADFKQDLQDKADELLSTLALKGEKAIVLSGRPYHLDPEINHGIANIITQEGFHVLTEDMVAGLEEVSGLRVVNQWVYHSRLYAAAKVVSKNPNLELVQLNSFGCGLDAVTTDQVEEIMRGHNKLYTVLKIDEGSNLGAIRIRLRSLKAAVEERDKKFKKANLDHIFNQAPQFDNQFDEEEERKEPVFTKEMKKTHTLLMPMLSPIHQNGLIEEAFKHAGYNVVILPAMDRKAVDVGLKFVHNDACYPAIISIGQLIEALQSGEYDLDNTSVMMTQTGGGCRATNYIPLLRKALKDAGFPQVPVVSISMGNQGTEETPGWSLTYSFVKRLLISVLYGDLFERVLYRVRPYEAVSGSANALYDKWLEIARKNVRSGSYFEFNHNMKRIIKEFDTLETVDFGQKPRVGVVGEILVKYAPTANNDIVAIIENEGGEAVVPDLIGFMNYSLFNQIWKADELNMSQKAKRFAKLGIDAINLLEKPMNKALEKSERFEGIESIYDIAEGASKIISIGNHTGEGWFLTGEMIELLNNDVKNIVCLQPFGCLPNHIVGKGMVKELRRQYKGANIAPIDYDPGSSEVNQLNRIRLMMTTAKKMQKATLTSAN
;
A
#
# COMPACT_ATOMS: atom_id res chain seq x y z
N MET A 1 -53.93 30.53 -48.00
CA MET A 1 -52.86 31.00 -47.09
C MET A 1 -51.84 29.90 -47.02
N THR A 2 -50.70 30.20 -47.62
CA THR A 2 -49.68 29.31 -48.16
C THR A 2 -48.77 28.73 -47.09
N GLU A 3 -48.24 27.54 -47.40
CA GLU A 3 -47.19 26.76 -46.71
C GLU A 3 -45.88 27.52 -46.42
N THR A 4 -45.83 28.84 -46.64
CA THR A 4 -44.63 29.68 -46.61
C THR A 4 -44.10 30.02 -45.21
N LEU A 5 -44.84 29.76 -44.13
CA LEU A 5 -44.42 30.10 -42.76
C LEU A 5 -43.67 28.96 -42.02
N LEU A 6 -43.79 27.71 -42.46
CA LEU A 6 -43.14 26.55 -41.82
C LEU A 6 -41.76 26.20 -42.40
N GLU A 7 -41.39 26.75 -43.56
CA GLU A 7 -40.07 26.49 -44.17
C GLU A 7 -38.95 27.37 -43.60
N HIS A 8 -39.28 28.55 -43.05
CA HIS A 8 -38.27 29.53 -42.63
C HIS A 8 -37.52 29.18 -41.33
N ASN A 9 -37.90 28.12 -40.62
CA ASN A 9 -37.27 27.68 -39.36
C ASN A 9 -36.78 26.22 -39.37
N ARG A 10 -36.63 25.57 -40.54
CA ARG A 10 -35.94 24.28 -40.61
C ARG A 10 -34.43 24.50 -40.58
N ALA A 11 -33.81 24.30 -39.42
CA ALA A 11 -32.38 24.09 -39.37
C ALA A 11 -32.05 22.89 -40.27
N LYS A 12 -31.25 23.11 -41.33
CA LYS A 12 -30.69 22.00 -42.11
C LYS A 12 -29.91 21.10 -41.15
N SER A 13 -30.19 19.81 -41.17
CA SER A 13 -29.43 18.83 -40.40
C SER A 13 -27.95 18.93 -40.77
N SER A 14 -27.07 18.88 -39.78
CA SER A 14 -25.62 18.78 -39.98
C SER A 14 -25.15 17.34 -40.21
N LEU A 15 -26.06 16.37 -40.22
CA LEU A 15 -25.78 15.00 -40.65
C LEU A 15 -25.51 14.97 -42.16
N MET A 16 -24.44 14.27 -42.55
CA MET A 16 -24.09 14.07 -43.95
C MET A 16 -25.20 13.32 -44.70
N GLY A 17 -25.44 13.70 -45.95
CA GLY A 17 -26.34 13.00 -46.87
C GLY A 17 -25.78 11.66 -47.34
N LEU A 18 -26.62 10.80 -47.93
CA LEU A 18 -26.20 9.49 -48.47
C LEU A 18 -25.07 9.62 -49.50
N ASP A 19 -25.17 10.58 -50.43
CA ASP A 19 -24.13 10.81 -51.44
C ASP A 19 -22.81 11.30 -50.83
N GLU A 20 -22.87 12.11 -49.77
CA GLU A 20 -21.68 12.59 -49.06
C GLU A 20 -21.01 11.47 -48.27
N LEU A 21 -21.81 10.52 -47.74
CA LEU A 21 -21.36 9.29 -47.08
C LEU A 21 -20.64 8.34 -48.05
N ASP A 22 -21.17 8.18 -49.28
CA ASP A 22 -20.54 7.35 -50.32
C ASP A 22 -19.15 7.88 -50.73
N HIS A 23 -18.93 9.19 -50.58
CA HIS A 23 -17.65 9.85 -50.86
C HIS A 23 -16.86 10.22 -49.60
N PHE A 24 -17.22 9.66 -48.44
CA PHE A 24 -16.54 9.97 -47.18
C PHE A 24 -15.15 9.34 -47.15
N THR A 25 -14.13 10.19 -47.22
CA THR A 25 -12.72 9.79 -47.09
C THR A 25 -12.06 10.55 -45.95
N THR A 26 -11.11 9.91 -45.28
CA THR A 26 -10.30 10.55 -44.25
C THR A 26 -8.82 10.36 -44.53
N GLN A 27 -8.03 11.42 -44.33
CA GLN A 27 -6.58 11.38 -44.35
C GLN A 27 -6.04 11.73 -42.97
N LYS A 28 -5.02 11.01 -42.50
CA LYS A 28 -4.39 11.26 -41.20
C LYS A 28 -3.02 11.88 -41.39
N GLU A 29 -2.78 12.99 -40.72
CA GLU A 29 -1.45 13.61 -40.58
C GLU A 29 -1.02 13.57 -39.12
N PHE A 30 0.28 13.36 -38.88
CA PHE A 30 0.86 13.35 -37.54
C PHE A 30 1.76 14.58 -37.37
N THR A 31 1.53 15.35 -36.32
CA THR A 31 2.31 16.56 -36.03
C THR A 31 2.52 16.76 -34.53
N ARG A 32 3.25 17.81 -34.15
CA ARG A 32 3.45 18.19 -32.75
C ARG A 32 3.00 19.62 -32.48
N CYS A 33 2.40 19.82 -31.30
CA CYS A 33 1.85 21.10 -30.90
C CYS A 33 2.92 22.20 -30.76
N GLY A 34 4.03 21.94 -30.04
CA GLY A 34 5.15 22.88 -29.88
C GLY A 34 4.84 24.19 -29.12
N LEU A 35 3.68 24.31 -28.47
CA LEU A 35 3.25 25.55 -27.80
C LEU A 35 3.61 25.64 -26.30
N CYS A 36 4.01 24.51 -25.71
CA CYS A 36 4.50 24.39 -24.33
C CYS A 36 5.36 23.13 -24.21
N GLU A 37 5.96 22.91 -23.04
CA GLU A 37 6.86 21.79 -22.75
C GLU A 37 6.23 20.41 -23.04
N ASN A 38 4.91 20.25 -22.85
CA ASN A 38 4.21 18.98 -23.13
C ASN A 38 4.31 18.54 -24.60
N ASN A 39 4.49 19.48 -25.53
CA ASN A 39 4.68 19.24 -26.96
C ASN A 39 3.82 18.10 -27.55
N CYS A 40 2.51 18.15 -27.26
CA CYS A 40 1.56 17.05 -27.50
C CYS A 40 1.69 16.46 -28.92
N ALA A 41 1.71 15.14 -29.04
CA ALA A 41 1.61 14.43 -30.31
C ALA A 41 0.17 14.53 -30.82
N LEU A 42 -0.01 15.17 -31.96
CA LEU A 42 -1.32 15.45 -32.55
C LEU A 42 -1.55 14.51 -33.74
N THR A 43 -2.70 13.84 -33.75
CA THR A 43 -3.23 13.18 -34.94
C THR A 43 -4.30 14.09 -35.52
N VAL A 44 -4.08 14.55 -36.74
CA VAL A 44 -4.97 15.43 -37.49
C VAL A 44 -5.69 14.59 -38.53
N THR A 45 -6.98 14.37 -38.31
CA THR A 45 -7.85 13.74 -39.30
C THR A 45 -8.43 14.84 -40.18
N ILE A 46 -8.12 14.81 -41.47
CA ILE A 46 -8.62 15.72 -42.48
C ILE A 46 -9.74 15.00 -43.23
N PHE A 47 -10.91 15.62 -43.30
CA PHE A 47 -12.07 15.09 -44.02
C PHE A 47 -12.10 15.62 -45.46
N ASN A 48 -12.93 15.02 -46.31
CA ASN A 48 -13.13 15.38 -47.71
C ASN A 48 -13.58 16.84 -47.93
N ASP A 49 -14.28 17.44 -46.97
CA ASP A 49 -14.67 18.86 -46.97
C ASP A 49 -13.53 19.82 -46.54
N GLY A 50 -12.34 19.30 -46.22
CA GLY A 50 -11.21 20.05 -45.72
C GLY A 50 -11.28 20.40 -44.22
N SER A 51 -12.35 20.01 -43.53
CA SER A 51 -12.45 20.15 -42.08
C SER A 51 -11.41 19.26 -41.41
N LYS A 52 -10.95 19.70 -40.23
CA LYS A 52 -9.86 19.05 -39.50
C LYS A 52 -10.32 18.73 -38.09
N PHE A 53 -10.18 17.47 -37.71
CA PHE A 53 -10.37 17.02 -36.35
C PHE A 53 -9.03 16.62 -35.73
N VAL A 54 -8.73 17.20 -34.58
CA VAL A 54 -7.45 17.01 -33.90
C VAL A 54 -7.66 16.16 -32.66
N THR A 55 -6.87 15.09 -32.55
CA THR A 55 -6.79 14.24 -31.36
C THR A 55 -5.37 14.23 -30.81
N GLY A 56 -5.22 13.87 -29.53
CA GLY A 56 -3.91 13.86 -28.83
C GLY A 56 -3.52 15.20 -28.18
N ASN A 57 -4.29 16.27 -28.35
CA ASN A 57 -4.08 17.53 -27.63
C ASN A 57 -4.62 17.47 -26.19
N ARG A 58 -3.81 17.94 -25.22
CA ARG A 58 -4.21 18.14 -23.81
C ARG A 58 -4.97 19.46 -23.57
N CYS A 59 -4.83 20.43 -24.48
CA CYS A 59 -5.50 21.73 -24.42
C CYS A 59 -5.99 22.22 -25.78
N GLU A 60 -6.89 23.20 -25.77
CA GLU A 60 -7.51 23.79 -26.97
C GLU A 60 -6.47 24.40 -27.91
N ARG A 61 -5.42 25.01 -27.36
CA ARG A 61 -4.33 25.66 -28.14
C ARG A 61 -3.72 24.74 -29.20
N GLY A 62 -3.63 23.44 -28.90
CA GLY A 62 -3.12 22.45 -29.86
C GLY A 62 -4.05 22.27 -31.06
N ALA A 63 -5.36 22.24 -30.82
CA ALA A 63 -6.36 22.23 -31.87
C ALA A 63 -6.39 23.57 -32.62
N GLU A 64 -6.41 24.71 -31.90
CA GLU A 64 -6.39 26.07 -32.50
C GLU A 64 -5.24 26.26 -33.50
N LYS A 65 -4.05 25.75 -33.17
CA LYS A 65 -2.87 25.86 -34.04
C LYS A 65 -3.10 25.20 -35.39
N VAL A 66 -3.74 24.04 -35.39
CA VAL A 66 -3.91 23.15 -36.55
C VAL A 66 -5.18 23.50 -37.33
N THR A 67 -6.30 23.71 -36.64
CA THR A 67 -7.60 24.01 -37.25
C THR A 67 -7.74 25.49 -37.64
N LYS A 68 -6.93 26.38 -37.05
CA LYS A 68 -7.04 27.85 -37.16
C LYS A 68 -8.35 28.43 -36.62
N ILE A 69 -9.17 27.60 -35.97
CA ILE A 69 -10.38 28.02 -35.26
C ILE A 69 -9.97 28.46 -33.86
N LYS A 70 -10.33 29.68 -33.45
CA LYS A 70 -10.13 30.16 -32.07
C LYS A 70 -11.29 29.71 -31.20
N PHE A 71 -11.01 29.20 -30.02
CA PHE A 71 -12.04 28.93 -29.03
C PHE A 71 -12.40 30.21 -28.28
N ASP A 72 -13.66 30.34 -27.90
CA ASP A 72 -14.13 31.47 -27.10
C ASP A 72 -13.58 31.36 -25.66
N ARG A 73 -12.88 32.40 -25.22
CA ARG A 73 -12.26 32.48 -23.87
C ARG A 73 -13.05 33.37 -22.92
N SER A 74 -14.19 33.92 -23.35
CA SER A 74 -15.03 34.80 -22.53
C SER A 74 -15.60 34.11 -21.28
N ASN A 75 -15.75 32.79 -21.32
CA ASN A 75 -16.26 31.95 -20.23
C ASN A 75 -15.22 30.91 -19.74
N GLN A 76 -13.95 31.32 -19.61
CA GLN A 76 -12.89 30.42 -19.16
C GLN A 76 -13.12 30.00 -17.70
N LYS A 77 -13.23 28.70 -17.47
CA LYS A 77 -13.39 28.11 -16.14
C LYS A 77 -12.09 28.14 -15.34
N GLU A 78 -12.21 28.30 -14.03
CA GLU A 78 -11.06 28.33 -13.14
C GLU A 78 -10.41 26.95 -12.99
N ASN A 79 -9.09 26.93 -13.04
CA ASN A 79 -8.27 25.74 -12.84
C ASN A 79 -7.40 25.91 -11.60
N LEU A 80 -7.96 25.60 -10.43
CA LEU A 80 -7.23 25.71 -9.17
C LEU A 80 -6.18 24.60 -8.99
N VAL A 81 -6.23 23.53 -9.78
CA VAL A 81 -5.16 22.52 -9.86
C VAL A 81 -3.88 23.15 -10.43
N ASP A 82 -3.98 23.89 -11.53
CA ASP A 82 -2.85 24.62 -12.11
C ASP A 82 -2.39 25.80 -11.23
N TYR A 83 -3.32 26.47 -10.53
CA TYR A 83 -3.00 27.47 -9.51
C TYR A 83 -2.14 26.87 -8.40
N LYS A 84 -2.59 25.75 -7.79
CA LYS A 84 -1.86 25.03 -6.73
C LYS A 84 -0.48 24.62 -7.22
N TYR A 85 -0.37 23.99 -8.39
CA TYR A 85 0.93 23.58 -8.97
C TYR A 85 1.91 24.76 -9.11
N LYS A 86 1.45 25.89 -9.64
CA LYS A 86 2.28 27.09 -9.83
C LYS A 86 2.69 27.71 -8.50
N LYS A 87 1.77 27.81 -7.54
CA LYS A 87 2.02 28.36 -6.21
C LYS A 87 3.03 27.50 -5.46
N LEU A 88 2.84 26.19 -5.47
CA LEU A 88 3.70 25.21 -4.81
C LEU A 88 5.16 25.34 -5.23
N PHE A 89 5.45 25.51 -6.52
CA PHE A 89 6.83 25.59 -7.03
C PHE A 89 7.32 27.02 -7.33
N LYS A 90 6.69 28.06 -6.75
CA LYS A 90 7.07 29.47 -6.95
C LYS A 90 8.24 29.94 -6.08
N PHE A 91 8.63 29.15 -5.08
CA PHE A 91 9.68 29.49 -4.13
C PHE A 91 11.02 29.79 -4.82
N LYS A 92 11.68 30.87 -4.38
CA LYS A 92 12.92 31.36 -4.99
C LYS A 92 14.13 30.75 -4.28
N ALA A 93 15.08 30.25 -5.07
CA ALA A 93 16.35 29.75 -4.55
C ALA A 93 17.30 30.90 -4.18
N LEU A 94 18.09 30.74 -3.11
CA LEU A 94 19.15 31.66 -2.70
C LEU A 94 20.13 31.93 -3.85
N ALA A 95 20.65 33.15 -3.97
CA ALA A 95 21.73 33.43 -4.91
C ALA A 95 22.99 32.63 -4.53
N LYS A 96 23.85 32.33 -5.50
CA LYS A 96 25.06 31.50 -5.26
C LYS A 96 25.97 32.06 -4.15
N ARG A 97 25.98 33.38 -3.95
CA ARG A 97 26.77 34.05 -2.91
C ARG A 97 26.21 33.87 -1.49
N ASP A 98 24.91 33.65 -1.37
CA ASP A 98 24.19 33.54 -0.10
C ASP A 98 24.02 32.05 0.30
N ALA A 99 24.31 31.13 -0.62
CA ALA A 99 24.20 29.69 -0.45
C ALA A 99 25.50 29.10 0.11
N VAL A 100 25.76 29.38 1.38
CA VAL A 100 27.01 29.01 2.08
C VAL A 100 27.25 27.49 2.12
N HIS A 101 26.20 26.68 2.09
CA HIS A 101 26.30 25.21 2.09
C HIS A 101 26.11 24.57 0.71
N GLY A 102 26.16 25.37 -0.36
CA GLY A 102 26.08 24.87 -1.74
C GLY A 102 24.68 24.60 -2.25
N ILE A 103 24.57 23.71 -3.25
CA ILE A 103 23.34 23.41 -3.99
C ILE A 103 22.76 22.07 -3.51
N ILE A 104 21.55 22.13 -2.96
CA ILE A 104 20.79 20.94 -2.57
C ILE A 104 19.64 20.69 -3.54
N GLY A 105 19.63 19.50 -4.13
CA GLY A 105 18.61 19.01 -5.04
C GLY A 105 17.37 18.54 -4.29
N VAL A 106 16.18 18.97 -4.71
CA VAL A 106 14.90 18.44 -4.22
C VAL A 106 14.12 17.86 -5.40
N PRO A 107 13.76 16.56 -5.39
CA PRO A 107 13.02 15.94 -6.49
C PRO A 107 11.53 16.34 -6.47
N ARG A 108 10.92 16.58 -7.64
CA ARG A 108 9.49 16.87 -7.77
C ARG A 108 8.69 15.56 -7.81
N VAL A 109 8.54 14.92 -6.65
CA VAL A 109 8.05 13.54 -6.57
C VAL A 109 7.13 13.35 -5.37
N LEU A 110 6.18 12.40 -5.47
CA LEU A 110 5.37 11.92 -4.34
C LEU A 110 4.88 13.06 -3.41
N ASN A 111 5.24 13.01 -2.12
CA ASN A 111 4.83 14.00 -1.12
C ASN A 111 5.50 15.38 -1.27
N MET A 112 6.48 15.57 -2.16
CA MET A 112 6.97 16.92 -2.48
C MET A 112 5.90 17.75 -3.18
N TYR A 113 4.86 17.12 -3.71
CA TYR A 113 3.66 17.84 -4.18
C TYR A 113 2.77 18.40 -3.05
N GLU A 114 3.13 18.13 -1.79
CA GLU A 114 2.48 18.65 -0.59
C GLU A 114 3.47 19.42 0.29
N ASN A 115 4.61 18.78 0.62
CA ASN A 115 5.51 19.22 1.69
C ASN A 115 6.64 20.12 1.19
N TYR A 116 6.67 20.48 -0.10
CA TYR A 116 7.75 21.31 -0.65
C TYR A 116 7.87 22.71 -0.02
N PRO A 117 6.80 23.44 0.35
CA PRO A 117 6.91 24.71 1.07
C PRO A 117 7.72 24.58 2.36
N LEU A 118 7.44 23.54 3.15
CA LEU A 118 8.15 23.21 4.38
C LEU A 118 9.64 22.96 4.10
N TRP A 119 9.95 22.03 3.19
CA TRP A 119 11.34 21.65 2.93
C TRP A 119 12.16 22.72 2.22
N HIS A 120 11.55 23.48 1.31
CA HIS A 120 12.23 24.60 0.65
C HIS A 120 12.67 25.65 1.69
N THR A 121 11.76 26.04 2.58
CA THR A 121 12.02 27.04 3.61
C THR A 121 13.10 26.56 4.57
N ILE A 122 12.98 25.35 5.13
CA ILE A 122 13.99 24.78 6.03
C ILE A 122 15.38 24.79 5.39
N LEU A 123 15.51 24.25 4.18
CA LEU A 123 16.80 24.15 3.51
C LEU A 123 17.37 25.52 3.13
N THR A 124 16.50 26.48 2.81
CA THR A 124 16.91 27.85 2.51
C THR A 124 17.42 28.58 3.75
N ASP A 125 16.74 28.44 4.88
CA ASP A 125 17.15 29.03 6.16
C ASP A 125 18.46 28.43 6.66
N LEU A 126 18.65 27.13 6.42
CA LEU A 126 19.91 26.44 6.63
C LEU A 126 20.97 26.77 5.56
N GLY A 127 20.83 27.85 4.77
CA GLY A 127 21.89 28.35 3.89
C GLY A 127 22.13 27.55 2.60
N PHE A 128 21.22 26.66 2.19
CA PHE A 128 21.34 25.94 0.92
C PHE A 128 20.62 26.64 -0.24
N ARG A 129 21.21 26.56 -1.44
CA ARG A 129 20.49 26.86 -2.69
C ARG A 129 19.66 25.66 -3.11
N VAL A 130 18.36 25.70 -2.83
CA VAL A 130 17.43 24.64 -3.25
C VAL A 130 17.27 24.62 -4.78
N GLN A 131 17.60 23.49 -5.41
CA GLN A 131 17.41 23.24 -6.84
C GLN A 131 16.41 22.12 -7.08
N LEU A 132 15.27 22.44 -7.70
CA LEU A 132 14.29 21.44 -8.09
C LEU A 132 14.72 20.66 -9.35
N SER A 133 14.46 19.35 -9.35
CA SER A 133 14.45 18.52 -10.57
C SER A 133 13.49 19.10 -11.62
N PRO A 134 13.64 18.88 -12.93
CA PRO A 134 12.76 19.45 -13.96
C PRO A 134 11.29 19.03 -13.81
N LYS A 135 10.40 19.62 -14.62
CA LYS A 135 9.02 19.12 -14.71
C LYS A 135 9.03 17.73 -15.32
N SER A 136 8.09 16.91 -14.91
CA SER A 136 7.91 15.55 -15.39
C SER A 136 7.56 15.53 -16.87
N ASP A 137 8.25 14.68 -17.61
CA ASP A 137 7.90 14.29 -18.97
C ASP A 137 8.37 12.85 -19.22
N LYS A 138 7.96 12.29 -20.36
CA LYS A 138 8.34 10.93 -20.73
C LYS A 138 9.85 10.74 -20.86
N LYS A 139 10.61 11.76 -21.27
CA LYS A 139 12.07 11.65 -21.40
C LYS A 139 12.73 11.55 -20.03
N LEU A 140 12.21 12.28 -19.04
CA LEU A 140 12.66 12.22 -17.66
C LEU A 140 12.41 10.83 -17.08
N PHE A 141 11.22 10.26 -17.33
CA PHE A 141 10.89 8.89 -16.94
C PHE A 141 11.90 7.88 -17.52
N GLU A 142 12.15 7.96 -18.83
CA GLU A 142 13.06 7.06 -19.56
C GLU A 142 14.50 7.11 -19.00
N LYS A 143 14.95 8.23 -18.44
CA LYS A 143 16.29 8.35 -17.82
C LYS A 143 16.48 7.47 -16.58
N GLY A 144 15.42 7.14 -15.86
CA GLY A 144 15.49 6.39 -14.60
C GLY A 144 15.00 4.95 -14.70
N ILE A 145 14.63 4.47 -15.90
CA ILE A 145 13.91 3.20 -16.03
C ILE A 145 14.74 1.99 -15.58
N GLU A 146 16.05 2.02 -15.83
CA GLU A 146 16.96 0.91 -15.54
C GLU A 146 17.20 0.69 -14.04
N THR A 147 16.94 1.70 -13.21
CA THR A 147 17.13 1.63 -11.76
C THR A 147 15.87 1.24 -11.00
N ILE A 148 14.73 1.06 -11.68
CA ILE A 148 13.45 0.67 -11.07
C ILE A 148 13.48 -0.84 -10.75
N PRO A 149 13.41 -1.25 -9.48
CA PRO A 149 13.48 -2.67 -9.10
C PRO A 149 12.15 -3.41 -9.26
N SER A 150 11.02 -2.69 -9.24
CA SER A 150 9.68 -3.26 -9.31
C SER A 150 8.86 -2.63 -10.43
N ASP A 151 8.46 -3.44 -11.40
CA ASP A 151 7.61 -3.08 -12.53
C ASP A 151 6.15 -2.87 -12.14
N THR A 152 5.71 -3.41 -11.02
CA THR A 152 4.33 -3.32 -10.52
C THR A 152 4.08 -2.17 -9.54
N VAL A 153 5.13 -1.42 -9.17
CA VAL A 153 4.97 -0.22 -8.31
C VAL A 153 4.24 0.89 -9.08
N CYS A 154 3.58 1.81 -8.36
CA CYS A 154 2.82 2.88 -9.01
C CYS A 154 3.71 3.82 -9.84
N TYR A 155 3.16 4.33 -10.95
CA TYR A 155 3.88 5.23 -11.87
C TYR A 155 4.54 6.45 -11.18
N PRO A 156 3.90 7.13 -10.21
CA PRO A 156 4.54 8.21 -9.44
C PRO A 156 5.85 7.82 -8.75
N ALA A 157 5.95 6.57 -8.28
CA ALA A 157 7.17 6.07 -7.62
C ALA A 157 8.26 5.75 -8.65
N LYS A 158 7.88 5.23 -9.82
CA LYS A 158 8.81 5.00 -10.92
C LYS A 158 9.43 6.30 -11.43
N MET A 159 8.64 7.37 -11.53
CA MET A 159 9.10 8.71 -11.92
C MET A 159 10.24 9.22 -11.03
N VAL A 160 10.29 8.84 -9.75
CA VAL A 160 11.32 9.28 -8.80
C VAL A 160 12.72 9.06 -9.34
N HIS A 161 12.98 7.90 -9.95
CA HIS A 161 14.29 7.53 -10.50
C HIS A 161 14.76 8.53 -11.55
N GLY A 162 13.86 8.95 -12.45
CA GLY A 162 14.14 9.97 -13.45
C GLY A 162 14.44 11.35 -12.86
N HIS A 163 13.69 11.76 -11.84
CA HIS A 163 13.92 13.03 -11.14
C HIS A 163 15.27 13.06 -10.43
N ILE A 164 15.63 11.98 -9.73
CA ILE A 164 16.91 11.85 -9.04
C ILE A 164 18.06 11.82 -10.05
N GLN A 165 17.94 11.03 -11.12
CA GLN A 165 18.96 10.99 -12.18
C GLN A 165 19.18 12.37 -12.79
N SER A 166 18.12 13.14 -13.03
CA SER A 166 18.27 14.49 -13.54
C SER A 166 18.94 15.46 -12.56
N LEU A 167 18.84 15.25 -11.25
CA LEU A 167 19.56 16.07 -10.26
C LEU A 167 21.05 15.72 -10.28
N ILE A 168 21.38 14.42 -10.37
CA ILE A 168 22.75 13.93 -10.51
C ILE A 168 23.40 14.48 -11.79
N ASP A 169 22.72 14.40 -12.93
CA ASP A 169 23.19 14.94 -14.22
C ASP A 169 23.49 16.44 -14.15
N ARG A 170 22.75 17.17 -13.29
CA ARG A 170 22.90 18.61 -13.06
C ARG A 170 24.00 18.95 -12.07
N LYS A 171 24.65 17.94 -11.47
CA LYS A 171 25.76 18.08 -10.52
C LYS A 171 25.40 18.95 -9.32
N VAL A 172 24.27 18.65 -8.69
CA VAL A 172 23.97 19.19 -7.35
C VAL A 172 24.94 18.60 -6.33
N ASP A 173 25.26 19.35 -5.27
CA ASP A 173 26.23 18.91 -4.26
C ASP A 173 25.62 17.84 -3.34
N ALA A 174 24.33 17.98 -3.06
CA ALA A 174 23.54 17.03 -2.29
C ALA A 174 22.12 16.89 -2.85
N ILE A 175 21.41 15.83 -2.47
CA ILE A 175 19.98 15.63 -2.74
C ILE A 175 19.28 15.39 -1.41
N PHE A 176 18.17 16.08 -1.18
CA PHE A 176 17.30 15.90 -0.01
C PHE A 176 15.97 15.27 -0.42
N TYR A 177 15.70 14.08 0.11
CA TYR A 177 14.45 13.35 -0.12
C TYR A 177 14.09 12.51 1.12
N PRO A 178 13.31 13.06 2.08
CA PRO A 178 13.05 12.46 3.37
C PRO A 178 12.00 11.34 3.33
N SER A 179 12.10 10.43 4.29
CA SER A 179 11.22 9.29 4.54
C SER A 179 10.14 9.67 5.56
N VAL A 180 8.96 10.12 5.09
CA VAL A 180 7.91 10.66 5.97
C VAL A 180 6.93 9.58 6.43
N ILE A 181 7.07 9.07 7.66
CA ILE A 181 6.21 8.01 8.20
C ILE A 181 4.81 8.55 8.52
N TYR A 182 4.79 9.57 9.36
CA TYR A 182 3.61 10.24 9.89
C TYR A 182 3.53 11.63 9.29
N GLU A 183 2.37 11.97 8.74
CA GLU A 183 2.07 13.29 8.23
C GLU A 183 1.42 14.14 9.33
N GLN A 184 1.31 15.45 9.15
CA GLN A 184 0.58 16.31 10.08
C GLN A 184 -0.85 15.83 10.35
N ILE A 185 -1.31 16.07 11.57
CA ILE A 185 -2.69 15.74 11.97
C ILE A 185 -3.63 16.77 11.35
N GLU A 186 -4.36 16.35 10.32
CA GLU A 186 -5.38 17.20 9.67
C GLU A 186 -6.80 16.82 10.05
N ASN A 187 -6.98 15.63 10.62
CA ASN A 187 -8.24 15.19 11.18
C ASN A 187 -7.98 14.57 12.56
N SER A 188 -8.34 15.30 13.61
CA SER A 188 -8.16 14.88 15.00
C SER A 188 -9.00 13.65 15.38
N LYS A 189 -10.06 13.35 14.63
CA LYS A 189 -10.91 12.16 14.83
C LYS A 189 -10.37 10.92 14.11
N ALA A 190 -9.42 11.08 13.19
CA ALA A 190 -8.80 9.94 12.53
C ALA A 190 -7.95 9.15 13.54
N PRO A 191 -8.10 7.82 13.65
CA PRO A 191 -7.26 7.02 14.54
C PRO A 191 -5.78 7.05 14.15
N ASN A 192 -5.41 7.44 12.93
CA ASN A 192 -4.00 7.61 12.58
C ASN A 192 -3.78 8.59 11.41
N HIS A 193 -2.52 8.93 11.17
CA HIS A 193 -2.09 9.92 10.18
C HIS A 193 -0.84 9.44 9.40
N TYR A 194 -0.86 8.18 8.96
CA TYR A 194 0.22 7.61 8.15
C TYR A 194 0.23 8.19 6.73
N ASN A 195 1.42 8.30 6.15
CA ASN A 195 1.59 8.31 4.70
C ASN A 195 1.44 6.89 4.11
N CYS A 196 1.33 6.74 2.79
CA CYS A 196 1.32 5.39 2.20
C CYS A 196 2.71 4.74 2.27
N PRO A 197 2.83 3.40 2.31
CA PRO A 197 4.13 2.73 2.51
C PRO A 197 5.20 3.09 1.48
N ILE A 198 4.79 3.39 0.23
CA ILE A 198 5.69 3.87 -0.82
C ILE A 198 6.25 5.24 -0.43
N VAL A 199 5.39 6.20 -0.11
CA VAL A 199 5.79 7.55 0.30
C VAL A 199 6.70 7.52 1.54
N GLN A 200 6.39 6.65 2.51
CA GLN A 200 7.16 6.57 3.74
C GLN A 200 8.64 6.21 3.51
N SER A 201 8.93 5.40 2.49
CA SER A 201 10.20 4.68 2.42
C SER A 201 10.84 4.54 1.04
N TYR A 202 10.24 5.12 -0.02
CA TYR A 202 10.86 5.11 -1.35
C TYR A 202 12.27 5.73 -1.41
N PRO A 203 12.63 6.72 -0.55
CA PRO A 203 14.01 7.19 -0.50
C PRO A 203 15.05 6.08 -0.27
N GLU A 204 14.73 5.03 0.49
CA GLU A 204 15.61 3.87 0.72
C GLU A 204 15.86 3.09 -0.58
N VAL A 205 14.83 2.94 -1.42
CA VAL A 205 14.94 2.23 -2.70
C VAL A 205 15.90 2.97 -3.63
N ILE A 206 15.81 4.30 -3.66
CA ILE A 206 16.70 5.15 -4.45
C ILE A 206 18.15 4.97 -4.03
N GLU A 207 18.43 5.02 -2.72
CA GLU A 207 19.78 4.85 -2.18
C GLU A 207 20.44 3.54 -2.64
N LYS A 208 19.68 2.43 -2.62
CA LYS A 208 20.22 1.09 -2.94
C LYS A 208 20.23 0.75 -4.42
N ASN A 209 19.44 1.43 -5.24
CA ASN A 209 19.32 1.10 -6.66
C ASN A 209 20.02 2.07 -7.60
N MET A 210 20.34 3.28 -7.16
CA MET A 210 21.07 4.27 -7.95
C MET A 210 22.57 4.28 -7.59
N ASP A 211 23.38 3.74 -8.50
CA ASP A 211 24.82 3.57 -8.27
C ASP A 211 25.57 4.88 -7.93
N PRO A 212 25.28 6.05 -8.54
CA PRO A 212 25.95 7.30 -8.17
C PRO A 212 25.73 7.72 -6.71
N ILE A 213 24.53 7.49 -6.16
CA ILE A 213 24.24 7.77 -4.75
C ILE A 213 25.01 6.79 -3.86
N ARG A 214 24.89 5.49 -4.15
CA ARG A 214 25.56 4.44 -3.35
C ARG A 214 27.07 4.58 -3.36
N ASN A 215 27.66 4.99 -4.49
CA ASN A 215 29.11 5.18 -4.63
C ASN A 215 29.59 6.50 -3.99
N GLY A 216 28.71 7.33 -3.44
CA GLY A 216 29.05 8.60 -2.81
C GLY A 216 29.39 9.72 -3.81
N GLU A 217 28.96 9.61 -5.07
CA GLU A 217 29.19 10.64 -6.09
C GLU A 217 28.32 11.89 -5.84
N VAL A 218 27.23 11.74 -5.08
CA VAL A 218 26.38 12.83 -4.60
C VAL A 218 25.95 12.52 -3.16
N LYS A 219 25.94 13.53 -2.28
CA LYS A 219 25.41 13.37 -0.93
C LYS A 219 23.89 13.16 -0.99
N TYR A 220 23.35 12.22 -0.22
CA TYR A 220 21.93 11.90 -0.24
C TYR A 220 21.34 11.88 1.17
N PHE A 221 20.46 12.83 1.47
CA PHE A 221 19.80 12.99 2.76
C PHE A 221 18.37 12.46 2.67
N HIS A 222 18.07 11.40 3.41
CA HIS A 222 16.76 10.76 3.46
C HIS A 222 16.30 10.41 4.88
N PRO A 223 16.30 11.38 5.82
CA PRO A 223 15.96 11.11 7.20
C PRO A 223 14.51 10.60 7.33
N PHE A 224 14.30 9.68 8.27
CA PHE A 224 12.96 9.31 8.69
C PHE A 224 12.39 10.41 9.59
N VAL A 225 11.16 10.86 9.30
CA VAL A 225 10.54 11.96 10.02
C VAL A 225 9.08 11.67 10.38
N ASN A 226 8.65 12.25 11.50
CA ASN A 226 7.26 12.33 11.94
C ASN A 226 6.82 13.80 11.89
N LEU A 227 6.11 14.20 10.83
CA LEU A 227 5.71 15.60 10.66
C LEU A 227 4.59 16.05 11.62
N ALA A 228 4.00 15.14 12.40
CA ALA A 228 3.08 15.50 13.48
C ALA A 228 3.80 15.91 14.78
N ASP A 229 5.12 15.73 14.89
CA ASP A 229 5.91 16.04 16.09
C ASP A 229 7.17 16.83 15.71
N HIS A 230 7.11 18.16 15.88
CA HIS A 230 8.19 19.08 15.47
C HIS A 230 9.53 18.75 16.14
N GLU A 231 9.51 18.35 17.43
CA GLU A 231 10.71 17.99 18.18
C GLU A 231 11.46 16.81 17.53
N SER A 232 10.73 15.77 17.13
CA SER A 232 11.31 14.62 16.42
C SER A 232 11.86 14.99 15.04
N VAL A 233 11.23 15.95 14.33
CA VAL A 233 11.75 16.48 13.06
C VAL A 233 13.08 17.17 13.29
N VAL A 234 13.15 18.08 14.27
CA VAL A 234 14.39 18.78 14.65
C VAL A 234 15.48 17.78 15.00
N LYS A 235 15.19 16.79 15.85
CA LYS A 235 16.15 15.73 16.20
C LYS A 235 16.65 14.97 14.97
N SER A 236 15.76 14.63 14.05
CA SER A 236 16.09 13.89 12.83
C SER A 236 16.96 14.73 11.88
N LEU A 237 16.69 16.02 11.77
CA LEU A 237 17.48 16.94 10.95
C LEU A 237 18.84 17.25 11.57
N ILE A 238 18.94 17.38 12.90
CA ILE A 238 20.24 17.50 13.61
C ILE A 238 21.13 16.30 13.27
N LYS A 239 20.57 15.09 13.30
CA LYS A 239 21.30 13.87 12.91
C LYS A 239 21.70 13.90 11.44
N ALA A 240 20.79 14.27 10.55
CA ALA A 240 21.02 14.29 9.11
C ALA A 240 22.07 15.32 8.66
N PHE A 241 22.11 16.50 9.29
CA PHE A 241 23.02 17.59 8.96
C PHE A 241 24.22 17.69 9.93
N SER A 242 24.49 16.64 10.71
CA SER A 242 25.58 16.61 11.69
C SER A 242 26.98 16.81 11.11
N GLU A 243 27.16 16.65 9.79
CA GLU A 243 28.43 16.94 9.10
C GLU A 243 28.72 18.44 8.93
N TYR A 244 27.73 19.32 9.14
CA TYR A 244 27.88 20.76 9.01
C TYR A 244 28.11 21.38 10.39
N GLU A 245 29.37 21.68 10.72
CA GLU A 245 29.78 22.18 12.05
C GLU A 245 29.22 23.57 12.38
N ASP A 246 28.86 24.35 11.37
CA ASP A 246 28.32 25.71 11.49
C ASP A 246 26.79 25.76 11.54
N ILE A 247 26.10 24.63 11.33
CA ILE A 247 24.64 24.53 11.54
C ILE A 247 24.38 24.11 12.99
N THR A 248 23.86 25.02 13.80
CA THR A 248 23.54 24.72 15.20
C THR A 248 22.17 24.06 15.35
N ALA A 249 21.93 23.40 16.49
CA ALA A 249 20.60 22.87 16.81
C ALA A 249 19.53 23.97 16.89
N GLU A 250 19.90 25.19 17.30
CA GLU A 250 19.02 26.35 17.33
C GLU A 250 18.64 26.81 15.91
N ASP A 251 19.60 26.82 14.98
CA ASP A 251 19.32 27.13 13.57
C ASP A 251 18.32 26.14 12.97
N ILE A 252 18.49 24.85 13.24
CA ILE A 252 17.57 23.80 12.78
C ILE A 252 16.19 23.98 13.41
N GLN A 253 16.10 24.26 14.71
CA GLN A 253 14.82 24.51 15.39
C GLN A 253 14.08 25.69 14.74
N ASN A 254 14.78 26.81 14.53
CA ASN A 254 14.20 28.01 13.93
C ASN A 254 13.76 27.76 12.48
N ALA A 255 14.59 27.07 11.69
CA ALA A 255 14.28 26.71 10.31
C ALA A 255 13.05 25.79 10.22
N VAL A 256 12.92 24.81 11.13
CA VAL A 256 11.77 23.92 11.19
C VAL A 256 10.49 24.69 11.49
N GLU A 257 10.47 25.53 12.52
CA GLU A 257 9.29 26.34 12.85
C GLU A 257 8.88 27.28 11.71
N HIS A 258 9.85 27.96 11.08
CA HIS A 258 9.57 28.80 9.91
C HIS A 258 9.04 27.98 8.73
N GLY A 259 9.57 26.78 8.49
CA GLY A 259 9.07 25.87 7.47
C GLY A 259 7.62 25.44 7.70
N TYR A 260 7.24 25.14 8.94
CA TYR A 260 5.84 24.81 9.29
C TYR A 260 4.92 26.01 9.07
N GLN A 261 5.35 27.21 9.45
CA GLN A 261 4.60 28.44 9.17
C GLN A 261 4.40 28.64 7.67
N ALA A 262 5.45 28.49 6.86
CA ALA A 262 5.37 28.62 5.40
C ALA A 262 4.40 27.61 4.76
N LEU A 263 4.34 26.39 5.30
CA LEU A 263 3.38 25.38 4.87
C LEU A 263 1.94 25.72 5.29
N ALA A 264 1.74 26.23 6.51
CA ALA A 264 0.43 26.69 6.98
C ALA A 264 -0.09 27.85 6.12
N ASP A 265 0.75 28.86 5.84
CA ASP A 265 0.42 29.99 4.98
C ASP A 265 0.06 29.54 3.56
N PHE A 266 0.79 28.57 3.03
CA PHE A 266 0.47 27.97 1.73
C PHE A 266 -0.91 27.30 1.73
N LYS A 267 -1.23 26.50 2.77
CA LYS A 267 -2.55 25.85 2.88
C LYS A 267 -3.68 26.86 3.03
N GLN A 268 -3.47 27.93 3.82
CA GLN A 268 -4.45 29.00 3.97
C GLN A 268 -4.74 29.70 2.64
N ASP A 269 -3.71 30.03 1.85
CA ASP A 269 -3.89 30.64 0.51
C ASP A 269 -4.73 29.78 -0.44
N LEU A 270 -4.59 28.44 -0.37
CA LEU A 270 -5.40 27.54 -1.16
C LEU A 270 -6.86 27.51 -0.69
N GLN A 271 -7.10 27.56 0.61
CA GLN A 271 -8.44 27.61 1.19
C GLN A 271 -9.15 28.93 0.84
N ASP A 272 -8.48 30.07 1.02
CA ASP A 272 -9.03 31.38 0.66
C ASP A 272 -9.44 31.42 -0.81
N LYS A 273 -8.60 30.87 -1.71
CA LYS A 273 -8.89 30.79 -3.14
C LYS A 273 -10.06 29.85 -3.46
N ALA A 274 -10.21 28.77 -2.68
CA ALA A 274 -11.33 27.86 -2.82
C ALA A 274 -12.64 28.52 -2.38
N ASP A 275 -12.65 29.25 -1.27
CA ASP A 275 -13.83 29.94 -0.75
C ASP A 275 -14.33 31.03 -1.70
N GLU A 276 -13.42 31.77 -2.35
CA GLU A 276 -13.76 32.71 -3.43
C GLU A 276 -14.49 32.01 -4.59
N LEU A 277 -13.98 30.84 -5.00
CA LEU A 277 -14.57 30.06 -6.09
C LEU A 277 -15.93 29.50 -5.67
N LEU A 278 -16.04 28.87 -4.50
CA LEU A 278 -17.28 28.29 -3.98
C LEU A 278 -18.40 29.35 -3.88
N SER A 279 -18.06 30.55 -3.41
CA SER A 279 -18.97 31.69 -3.37
C SER A 279 -19.45 32.08 -4.78
N THR A 280 -18.54 32.10 -5.75
CA THR A 280 -18.87 32.38 -7.16
C THR A 280 -19.78 31.33 -7.77
N LEU A 281 -19.55 30.03 -7.48
CA LEU A 281 -20.38 28.93 -7.96
C LEU A 281 -21.82 29.04 -7.44
N ALA A 282 -21.98 29.35 -6.15
CA ALA A 282 -23.29 29.53 -5.53
C ALA A 282 -24.06 30.72 -6.15
N LEU A 283 -23.38 31.85 -6.39
CA LEU A 283 -24.00 33.05 -6.96
C LEU A 283 -24.39 32.90 -8.43
N LYS A 284 -23.57 32.22 -9.23
CA LYS A 284 -23.78 32.08 -10.68
C LYS A 284 -24.50 30.80 -11.09
N GLY A 285 -24.72 29.87 -10.15
CA GLY A 285 -25.26 28.53 -10.45
C GLY A 285 -24.32 27.67 -11.31
N GLU A 286 -23.03 27.97 -11.30
CA GLU A 286 -22.01 27.23 -12.06
C GLU A 286 -21.60 25.96 -11.29
N LYS A 287 -20.92 25.04 -11.98
CA LYS A 287 -20.51 23.75 -11.41
C LYS A 287 -19.00 23.62 -11.40
N ALA A 288 -18.48 22.95 -10.38
CA ALA A 288 -17.08 22.58 -10.28
C ALA A 288 -16.90 21.09 -10.03
N ILE A 289 -15.77 20.57 -10.48
CA ILE A 289 -15.31 19.22 -10.16
C ILE A 289 -14.21 19.33 -9.11
N VAL A 290 -14.37 18.62 -8.00
CA VAL A 290 -13.29 18.33 -7.07
C VAL A 290 -12.53 17.13 -7.63
N LEU A 291 -11.34 17.40 -8.18
CA LEU A 291 -10.44 16.39 -8.72
C LEU A 291 -9.61 15.83 -7.57
N SER A 292 -10.03 14.68 -7.05
CA SER A 292 -9.47 14.10 -5.83
C SER A 292 -8.48 12.98 -6.12
N GLY A 293 -7.44 12.87 -5.29
CA GLY A 293 -6.47 11.81 -5.45
C GLY A 293 -5.43 11.75 -4.36
N ARG A 294 -4.16 11.88 -4.74
CA ARG A 294 -3.01 12.01 -3.84
C ARG A 294 -2.24 13.26 -4.26
N PRO A 295 -1.40 13.83 -3.39
CA PRO A 295 -0.67 15.05 -3.73
C PRO A 295 0.08 14.97 -5.07
N TYR A 296 0.70 13.83 -5.36
CA TYR A 296 1.43 13.62 -6.61
C TYR A 296 0.57 13.57 -7.88
N HIS A 297 -0.76 13.47 -7.78
CA HIS A 297 -1.65 13.69 -8.92
C HIS A 297 -1.73 15.17 -9.34
N LEU A 298 -1.05 16.07 -8.63
CA LEU A 298 -0.84 17.45 -9.09
C LEU A 298 0.15 17.51 -10.28
N ASP A 299 0.99 16.49 -10.46
CA ASP A 299 1.92 16.40 -11.58
C ASP A 299 1.18 16.29 -12.94
N PRO A 300 1.40 17.24 -13.88
CA PRO A 300 0.77 17.22 -15.20
C PRO A 300 1.07 15.99 -16.07
N GLU A 301 2.17 15.27 -15.80
CA GLU A 301 2.48 14.04 -16.51
C GLU A 301 1.77 12.84 -15.91
N ILE A 302 1.64 12.78 -14.57
CA ILE A 302 0.92 11.70 -13.88
C ILE A 302 -0.59 11.83 -14.10
N ASN A 303 -1.14 13.05 -13.97
CA ASN A 303 -2.58 13.27 -14.14
C ASN A 303 -3.01 13.45 -15.60
N HIS A 304 -2.10 13.30 -16.57
CA HIS A 304 -2.36 13.39 -18.01
C HIS A 304 -3.02 14.70 -18.48
N GLY A 305 -2.99 15.76 -17.67
CA GLY A 305 -3.65 17.04 -17.95
C GLY A 305 -5.18 17.00 -17.81
N ILE A 306 -5.73 16.05 -17.04
CA ILE A 306 -7.18 15.87 -16.82
C ILE A 306 -7.87 17.16 -16.37
N ALA A 307 -7.24 17.95 -15.49
CA ALA A 307 -7.78 19.23 -15.03
C ALA A 307 -8.10 20.20 -16.20
N ASN A 308 -7.26 20.22 -17.24
CA ASN A 308 -7.52 21.06 -18.41
C ASN A 308 -8.73 20.55 -19.23
N ILE A 309 -8.91 19.23 -19.30
CA ILE A 309 -10.07 18.63 -19.99
C ILE A 309 -11.35 18.96 -19.23
N ILE A 310 -11.33 18.91 -17.90
CA ILE A 310 -12.47 19.31 -17.05
C ILE A 310 -12.89 20.77 -17.36
N THR A 311 -11.94 21.69 -17.42
CA THR A 311 -12.26 23.09 -17.77
C THR A 311 -12.80 23.28 -19.18
N GLN A 312 -12.32 22.48 -20.14
CA GLN A 312 -12.83 22.48 -21.52
C GLN A 312 -14.25 21.94 -21.62
N GLU A 313 -14.61 20.97 -20.77
CA GLU A 313 -15.97 20.45 -20.72
C GLU A 313 -16.93 21.41 -19.98
N GLY A 314 -16.44 22.52 -19.42
CA GLY A 314 -17.25 23.62 -18.89
C GLY A 314 -17.41 23.65 -17.37
N PHE A 315 -16.62 22.86 -16.63
CA PHE A 315 -16.58 22.88 -15.17
C PHE A 315 -15.39 23.69 -14.64
N HIS A 316 -15.54 24.34 -13.50
CA HIS A 316 -14.36 24.74 -12.71
C HIS A 316 -13.70 23.49 -12.11
N VAL A 317 -12.43 23.57 -11.73
CA VAL A 317 -11.74 22.44 -11.11
C VAL A 317 -10.89 22.88 -9.92
N LEU A 318 -10.98 22.12 -8.83
CA LEU A 318 -10.24 22.32 -7.58
C LEU A 318 -9.80 20.96 -7.01
N THR A 319 -8.92 20.96 -6.01
CA THR A 319 -8.38 19.74 -5.39
C THR A 319 -9.09 19.40 -4.08
N GLU A 320 -8.92 18.18 -3.58
CA GLU A 320 -9.59 17.69 -2.37
C GLU A 320 -9.22 18.47 -1.10
N ASP A 321 -7.97 18.90 -0.97
CA ASP A 321 -7.46 19.62 0.21
C ASP A 321 -8.06 21.02 0.37
N MET A 322 -8.54 21.61 -0.73
CA MET A 322 -9.22 22.91 -0.75
C MET A 322 -10.62 22.86 -0.12
N VAL A 323 -11.25 21.68 -0.05
CA VAL A 323 -12.61 21.53 0.49
C VAL A 323 -12.67 20.61 1.70
N ALA A 324 -11.67 19.76 1.92
CA ALA A 324 -11.66 18.77 2.99
C ALA A 324 -11.85 19.36 4.39
N GLY A 325 -11.47 20.62 4.62
CA GLY A 325 -11.66 21.30 5.90
C GLY A 325 -13.10 21.69 6.23
N LEU A 326 -14.03 21.59 5.27
CA LEU A 326 -15.42 22.03 5.44
C LEU A 326 -16.32 20.99 6.13
N GLU A 327 -15.89 19.73 6.22
CA GLU A 327 -16.66 18.63 6.83
C GLU A 327 -15.74 17.74 7.66
N GLU A 328 -16.27 17.23 8.77
CA GLU A 328 -15.57 16.23 9.57
C GLU A 328 -15.83 14.81 9.05
N VAL A 329 -14.77 13.99 9.07
CA VAL A 329 -14.87 12.58 8.67
C VAL A 329 -15.19 11.72 9.89
N SER A 330 -16.39 11.15 9.87
CA SER A 330 -16.94 10.23 10.89
C SER A 330 -17.86 9.21 10.22
N GLY A 331 -18.22 8.13 10.92
CA GLY A 331 -19.18 7.14 10.42
C GLY A 331 -18.68 6.36 9.19
N LEU A 332 -17.36 6.27 9.01
CA LEU A 332 -16.79 5.44 7.95
C LEU A 332 -16.81 3.98 8.37
N ARG A 333 -17.08 3.09 7.43
CA ARG A 333 -16.88 1.64 7.59
C ARG A 333 -15.39 1.31 7.70
N VAL A 334 -14.56 1.99 6.92
CA VAL A 334 -13.10 1.76 6.88
C VAL A 334 -12.39 2.44 8.05
N VAL A 335 -11.25 1.87 8.46
CA VAL A 335 -10.36 2.50 9.43
C VAL A 335 -9.61 3.65 8.76
N ASN A 336 -9.89 4.87 9.22
CA ASN A 336 -9.30 6.10 8.70
C ASN A 336 -7.88 6.34 9.27
N GLN A 337 -6.86 5.75 8.64
CA GLN A 337 -5.49 5.78 9.16
C GLN A 337 -4.47 6.52 8.29
N TRP A 338 -4.88 7.02 7.11
CA TRP A 338 -3.98 7.66 6.16
C TRP A 338 -4.46 9.08 5.84
N VAL A 339 -3.60 10.10 6.01
CA VAL A 339 -3.98 11.53 5.93
C VAL A 339 -4.63 11.88 4.59
N TYR A 340 -3.98 11.56 3.47
CA TYR A 340 -4.52 11.94 2.15
C TYR A 340 -5.82 11.19 1.79
N HIS A 341 -6.08 10.04 2.39
CA HIS A 341 -7.36 9.36 2.20
C HIS A 341 -8.44 9.93 3.13
N SER A 342 -8.07 10.34 4.34
CA SER A 342 -8.97 11.13 5.19
C SER A 342 -9.45 12.39 4.47
N ARG A 343 -8.56 13.12 3.80
CA ARG A 343 -8.95 14.27 2.96
C ARG A 343 -9.92 13.89 1.86
N LEU A 344 -9.66 12.79 1.16
CA LEU A 344 -10.54 12.27 0.12
C LEU A 344 -11.94 11.96 0.65
N TYR A 345 -12.05 11.33 1.82
CA TYR A 345 -13.35 11.07 2.46
C TYR A 345 -14.07 12.36 2.88
N ALA A 346 -13.34 13.34 3.42
CA ALA A 346 -13.90 14.64 3.78
C ALA A 346 -14.43 15.37 2.54
N ALA A 347 -13.61 15.45 1.49
CA ALA A 347 -14.00 16.05 0.22
C ALA A 347 -15.22 15.35 -0.39
N ALA A 348 -15.29 14.02 -0.33
CA ALA A 348 -16.46 13.27 -0.79
C ALA A 348 -17.74 13.66 -0.03
N LYS A 349 -17.68 13.85 1.30
CA LYS A 349 -18.82 14.32 2.10
C LYS A 349 -19.24 15.75 1.74
N VAL A 350 -18.29 16.64 1.52
CA VAL A 350 -18.59 18.02 1.08
C VAL A 350 -19.30 18.00 -0.28
N VAL A 351 -18.75 17.24 -1.22
CA VAL A 351 -19.32 17.12 -2.57
C VAL A 351 -20.69 16.44 -2.54
N SER A 352 -20.88 15.44 -1.68
CA SER A 352 -22.14 14.70 -1.58
C SER A 352 -23.30 15.60 -1.18
N LYS A 353 -23.03 16.60 -0.31
CA LYS A 353 -24.00 17.57 0.19
C LYS A 353 -24.14 18.83 -0.66
N ASN A 354 -23.22 19.10 -1.60
CA ASN A 354 -23.22 20.37 -2.35
C ASN A 354 -23.75 20.21 -3.79
N PRO A 355 -24.83 20.92 -4.20
CA PRO A 355 -25.36 20.87 -5.57
C PRO A 355 -24.37 21.27 -6.66
N ASN A 356 -23.48 22.21 -6.37
CA ASN A 356 -22.58 22.82 -7.34
C ASN A 356 -21.29 22.03 -7.54
N LEU A 357 -21.05 20.99 -6.73
CA LEU A 357 -19.84 20.19 -6.77
C LEU A 357 -20.11 18.78 -7.29
N GLU A 358 -19.18 18.26 -8.08
CA GLU A 358 -19.08 16.86 -8.47
C GLU A 358 -17.70 16.31 -8.15
N LEU A 359 -17.58 15.00 -7.98
CA LEU A 359 -16.31 14.34 -7.61
C LEU A 359 -15.76 13.56 -8.79
N VAL A 360 -14.47 13.75 -9.08
CA VAL A 360 -13.71 12.84 -9.95
C VAL A 360 -12.50 12.34 -9.17
N GLN A 361 -12.48 11.05 -8.85
CA GLN A 361 -11.35 10.43 -8.18
C GLN A 361 -10.35 9.87 -9.19
N LEU A 362 -9.07 10.22 -9.00
CA LEU A 362 -7.94 9.61 -9.70
C LEU A 362 -7.42 8.41 -8.90
N ASN A 363 -7.38 7.25 -9.56
CA ASN A 363 -6.86 5.99 -9.02
C ASN A 363 -5.60 5.59 -9.81
N SER A 364 -4.46 5.45 -9.15
CA SER A 364 -3.21 5.07 -9.83
C SER A 364 -3.10 3.54 -9.96
N PHE A 365 -2.76 3.04 -11.14
CA PHE A 365 -2.39 1.63 -11.29
C PHE A 365 -1.23 1.28 -10.35
N GLY A 366 -1.33 0.13 -9.67
CA GLY A 366 -0.38 -0.29 -8.62
C GLY A 366 -0.60 0.39 -7.26
N CYS A 367 -1.59 1.29 -7.11
CA CYS A 367 -1.94 1.87 -5.81
C CYS A 367 -2.82 0.91 -5.00
N GLY A 368 -2.20 0.09 -4.16
CA GLY A 368 -2.94 -0.88 -3.35
C GLY A 368 -3.95 -0.27 -2.37
N LEU A 369 -3.77 0.99 -1.95
CA LEU A 369 -4.68 1.66 -1.01
C LEU A 369 -6.00 2.08 -1.67
N ASP A 370 -5.99 2.32 -2.98
CA ASP A 370 -7.19 2.75 -3.70
C ASP A 370 -8.32 1.72 -3.56
N ALA A 371 -8.00 0.42 -3.52
CA ALA A 371 -8.97 -0.67 -3.33
C ALA A 371 -9.80 -0.59 -2.03
N VAL A 372 -9.29 0.08 -0.99
CA VAL A 372 -10.06 0.32 0.24
C VAL A 372 -10.90 1.58 0.10
N THR A 373 -10.36 2.59 -0.59
CA THR A 373 -10.87 3.96 -0.51
C THR A 373 -11.91 4.26 -1.58
N THR A 374 -11.82 3.64 -2.75
CA THR A 374 -12.81 3.78 -3.82
C THR A 374 -14.18 3.31 -3.36
N ASP A 375 -14.25 2.16 -2.70
CA ASP A 375 -15.51 1.60 -2.17
C ASP A 375 -16.13 2.54 -1.12
N GLN A 376 -15.33 3.06 -0.20
CA GLN A 376 -15.83 3.96 0.84
C GLN A 376 -16.30 5.31 0.28
N VAL A 377 -15.59 5.87 -0.70
CA VAL A 377 -15.98 7.10 -1.38
C VAL A 377 -17.24 6.88 -2.21
N GLU A 378 -17.33 5.75 -2.90
CA GLU A 378 -18.53 5.37 -3.64
C GLU A 378 -19.75 5.28 -2.71
N GLU A 379 -19.61 4.66 -1.54
CA GLU A 379 -20.66 4.59 -0.51
C GLU A 379 -21.12 5.99 -0.07
N ILE A 380 -20.19 6.91 0.23
CA ILE A 380 -20.50 8.30 0.62
C ILE A 380 -21.29 9.03 -0.49
N MET A 381 -20.80 8.94 -1.72
CA MET A 381 -21.39 9.62 -2.88
C MET A 381 -22.77 9.08 -3.23
N ARG A 382 -22.91 7.74 -3.27
CA ARG A 382 -24.19 7.08 -3.56
C ARG A 382 -25.23 7.33 -2.46
N GLY A 383 -24.80 7.43 -1.20
CA GLY A 383 -25.67 7.77 -0.07
C GLY A 383 -26.42 9.10 -0.26
N HIS A 384 -25.90 10.01 -1.08
CA HIS A 384 -26.52 11.30 -1.40
C HIS A 384 -27.00 11.41 -2.86
N ASN A 385 -27.21 10.27 -3.55
CA ASN A 385 -27.61 10.23 -4.97
C ASN A 385 -26.67 11.00 -5.92
N LYS A 386 -25.40 11.14 -5.56
CA LYS A 386 -24.37 11.69 -6.45
C LYS A 386 -23.71 10.59 -7.27
N LEU A 387 -23.31 10.94 -8.48
CA LEU A 387 -22.56 10.04 -9.35
C LEU A 387 -21.12 9.96 -8.87
N TYR A 388 -20.64 8.74 -8.66
CA TYR A 388 -19.23 8.49 -8.37
C TYR A 388 -18.48 8.24 -9.68
N THR A 389 -17.55 9.13 -10.02
CA THR A 389 -16.68 8.99 -11.20
C THR A 389 -15.25 8.68 -10.75
N VAL A 390 -14.75 7.51 -11.14
CA VAL A 390 -13.35 7.12 -10.93
C VAL A 390 -12.61 6.98 -12.26
N LEU A 391 -11.39 7.50 -12.33
CA LEU A 391 -10.49 7.42 -13.47
C LEU A 391 -9.21 6.69 -13.05
N LYS A 392 -9.02 5.48 -13.59
CA LYS A 392 -7.78 4.73 -13.40
C LYS A 392 -6.71 5.30 -14.35
N ILE A 393 -5.58 5.74 -13.80
CA ILE A 393 -4.45 6.33 -14.52
C ILE A 393 -3.24 5.40 -14.41
N ASP A 394 -2.48 5.28 -15.49
CA ASP A 394 -1.22 4.54 -15.55
C ASP A 394 -0.17 5.37 -16.31
N GLU A 395 0.92 4.72 -16.72
CA GLU A 395 2.01 5.32 -17.50
C GLU A 395 1.57 5.72 -18.92
N GLY A 396 0.52 5.06 -19.43
CA GLY A 396 -0.09 5.32 -20.72
C GLY A 396 -1.11 6.46 -20.66
N SER A 397 -1.07 7.34 -21.66
CA SER A 397 -2.07 8.40 -21.77
C SER A 397 -3.21 7.99 -22.70
N ASN A 398 -4.34 7.51 -22.17
CA ASN A 398 -5.58 7.31 -22.94
C ASN A 398 -6.60 8.43 -22.70
N LEU A 399 -6.29 9.61 -23.24
CA LEU A 399 -7.15 10.80 -23.09
C LEU A 399 -8.54 10.65 -23.72
N GLY A 400 -8.68 9.76 -24.72
CA GLY A 400 -9.96 9.52 -25.40
C GLY A 400 -11.00 8.94 -24.45
N ALA A 401 -10.65 7.85 -23.75
CA ALA A 401 -11.53 7.22 -22.77
C ALA A 401 -11.89 8.18 -21.63
N ILE A 402 -10.92 8.97 -21.15
CA ILE A 402 -11.14 9.96 -20.10
C ILE A 402 -12.13 11.04 -20.56
N ARG A 403 -11.94 11.60 -21.76
CA ARG A 403 -12.82 12.64 -22.30
C ARG A 403 -14.26 12.13 -22.44
N ILE A 404 -14.45 10.88 -22.87
CA ILE A 404 -15.78 10.25 -22.96
C ILE A 404 -16.44 10.17 -21.58
N ARG A 405 -15.71 9.74 -20.55
CA ARG A 405 -16.24 9.68 -19.17
C ARG A 405 -16.64 11.05 -18.63
N LEU A 406 -15.80 12.08 -18.84
CA LEU A 406 -16.10 13.45 -18.42
C LEU A 406 -17.30 14.05 -19.15
N ARG A 407 -17.45 13.78 -20.46
CA ARG A 407 -18.64 14.17 -21.23
C ARG A 407 -19.90 13.47 -20.74
N SER A 408 -19.78 12.19 -20.39
CA SER A 408 -20.90 11.41 -19.83
C SER A 408 -21.33 11.97 -18.48
N LEU A 409 -20.37 12.34 -17.63
CA LEU A 409 -20.63 13.04 -16.36
C LEU A 409 -21.36 14.37 -16.61
N LYS A 410 -20.89 15.18 -17.56
CA LYS A 410 -21.54 16.45 -17.93
C LYS A 410 -23.00 16.24 -18.32
N ALA A 411 -23.25 15.33 -19.26
CA ALA A 411 -24.60 15.04 -19.73
C ALA A 411 -25.51 14.54 -18.60
N ALA A 412 -24.98 13.71 -17.69
CA ALA A 412 -25.71 13.23 -16.54
C ALA A 412 -26.05 14.33 -15.53
N VAL A 413 -25.12 15.26 -15.27
CA VAL A 413 -25.35 16.44 -14.41
C VAL A 413 -26.40 17.37 -15.02
N GLU A 414 -26.30 17.67 -16.32
CA GLU A 414 -27.28 18.52 -17.01
C GLU A 414 -28.69 17.91 -17.00
N GLU A 415 -28.80 16.60 -17.23
CA GLU A 415 -30.08 15.88 -17.18
C GLU A 415 -30.67 15.87 -15.76
N ARG A 416 -29.82 15.66 -14.75
CA ARG A 416 -30.21 15.71 -13.34
C ARG A 416 -30.74 17.11 -12.99
N ASP A 417 -30.01 18.17 -13.34
CA ASP A 417 -30.41 19.55 -13.08
C ASP A 417 -31.71 19.93 -13.82
N LYS A 418 -31.92 19.46 -15.06
CA LYS A 418 -33.19 19.64 -15.79
C LYS A 418 -34.36 18.98 -15.08
N LYS A 419 -34.18 17.76 -14.58
CA LYS A 419 -35.23 17.04 -13.84
C LYS A 419 -35.58 17.74 -12.52
N PHE A 420 -34.57 18.20 -11.77
CA PHE A 420 -34.79 18.95 -10.53
C PHE A 420 -35.56 20.25 -10.78
N LYS A 421 -35.16 21.04 -11.77
CA LYS A 421 -35.88 22.27 -12.17
C LYS A 421 -37.32 21.97 -12.60
N LYS A 422 -37.53 20.93 -13.42
CA LYS A 422 -38.86 20.54 -13.89
C LYS A 422 -39.79 20.09 -12.76
N ALA A 423 -39.23 19.46 -11.74
CA ALA A 423 -39.98 19.00 -10.58
C ALA A 423 -40.18 20.09 -9.51
N ASN A 424 -39.74 21.34 -9.76
CA ASN A 424 -39.68 22.43 -8.77
C ASN A 424 -38.96 22.01 -7.48
N LEU A 425 -37.98 21.12 -7.55
CA LEU A 425 -37.27 20.61 -6.39
C LEU A 425 -35.98 21.40 -6.13
N ASP A 426 -35.91 22.65 -6.60
CA ASP A 426 -34.73 23.51 -6.43
C ASP A 426 -34.39 23.77 -4.95
N HIS A 427 -35.38 23.63 -4.05
CA HIS A 427 -35.23 23.69 -2.59
C HIS A 427 -34.86 22.34 -1.94
N ILE A 428 -34.91 21.22 -2.68
CA ILE A 428 -34.57 19.88 -2.18
C ILE A 428 -33.06 19.63 -2.16
N PHE A 429 -32.23 20.43 -2.83
CA PHE A 429 -30.78 20.31 -2.59
C PHE A 429 -30.37 20.63 -1.15
N ASN A 430 -31.23 21.30 -0.36
CA ASN A 430 -31.06 21.50 1.09
C ASN A 430 -31.81 20.45 1.94
N GLN A 431 -32.50 19.50 1.32
CA GLN A 431 -33.14 18.37 1.98
C GLN A 431 -32.60 17.10 1.35
N ALA A 432 -31.65 16.44 2.03
CA ALA A 432 -31.22 15.10 1.66
C ALA A 432 -32.45 14.28 1.24
N PRO A 433 -32.50 13.72 0.02
CA PRO A 433 -33.66 12.95 -0.41
C PRO A 433 -33.93 11.85 0.62
N GLN A 434 -35.15 11.80 1.16
CA GLN A 434 -35.67 10.74 2.01
C GLN A 434 -35.80 9.43 1.21
N PHE A 435 -34.68 8.88 0.76
CA PHE A 435 -34.50 7.45 0.93
C PHE A 435 -34.29 7.24 2.42
N ASP A 436 -34.84 6.17 2.96
CA ASP A 436 -34.71 5.78 4.37
C ASP A 436 -33.35 6.26 4.89
N ASN A 437 -33.37 7.25 5.81
CA ASN A 437 -32.24 8.04 6.32
C ASN A 437 -31.29 7.14 7.15
N GLN A 438 -30.90 6.01 6.60
CA GLN A 438 -30.06 5.00 7.23
C GLN A 438 -28.59 5.43 7.28
N PHE A 439 -28.17 6.48 6.57
CA PHE A 439 -26.77 6.90 6.55
C PHE A 439 -26.43 8.08 7.48
N ASP A 440 -27.38 8.98 7.75
CA ASP A 440 -27.14 10.16 8.61
C ASP A 440 -27.94 10.12 9.94
N GLU A 441 -29.02 9.33 10.05
CA GLU A 441 -29.86 9.19 11.26
C GLU A 441 -30.09 7.73 11.69
N GLU A 442 -29.17 6.82 11.38
CA GLU A 442 -29.15 5.55 12.11
C GLU A 442 -28.72 5.86 13.55
N GLU A 443 -29.67 5.78 14.50
CA GLU A 443 -29.42 5.07 15.75
C GLU A 443 -28.45 3.94 15.42
N GLU A 444 -27.20 4.05 15.89
CA GLU A 444 -26.14 3.05 15.78
C GLU A 444 -26.70 1.72 15.25
N ARG A 445 -26.64 1.43 13.94
CA ARG A 445 -26.74 0.03 13.52
C ARG A 445 -25.55 -0.64 14.16
N LYS A 446 -25.77 -1.15 15.37
CA LYS A 446 -24.78 -1.85 16.15
C LYS A 446 -24.43 -3.04 15.30
N GLU A 447 -23.33 -2.91 14.58
CA GLU A 447 -22.72 -4.02 13.87
C GLU A 447 -22.73 -5.21 14.82
N PRO A 448 -23.03 -6.42 14.34
CA PRO A 448 -23.11 -7.57 15.23
C PRO A 448 -21.79 -7.69 16.00
N VAL A 449 -21.89 -7.54 17.33
CA VAL A 449 -20.75 -7.56 18.24
C VAL A 449 -20.70 -8.92 18.91
N PHE A 450 -19.52 -9.54 18.89
CA PHE A 450 -19.30 -10.79 19.61
C PHE A 450 -19.26 -10.53 21.12
N THR A 451 -20.27 -11.02 21.85
CA THR A 451 -20.43 -10.79 23.29
C THR A 451 -19.77 -11.87 24.16
N LYS A 452 -19.74 -11.65 25.48
CA LYS A 452 -19.21 -12.63 26.45
C LYS A 452 -20.07 -13.88 26.54
N GLU A 453 -21.36 -13.78 26.25
CA GLU A 453 -22.30 -14.89 26.20
C GLU A 453 -22.05 -15.73 24.95
N MET A 454 -21.85 -15.08 23.80
CA MET A 454 -21.52 -15.72 22.53
C MET A 454 -20.25 -16.56 22.61
N LYS A 455 -19.30 -16.21 23.48
CA LYS A 455 -18.12 -17.04 23.77
C LYS A 455 -18.45 -18.51 24.07
N LYS A 456 -19.60 -18.78 24.71
CA LYS A 456 -20.00 -20.13 25.11
C LYS A 456 -20.82 -20.86 24.04
N THR A 457 -21.51 -20.13 23.17
CA THR A 457 -22.51 -20.69 22.25
C THR A 457 -22.04 -20.68 20.80
N HIS A 458 -21.22 -19.71 20.41
CA HIS A 458 -20.84 -19.53 19.01
C HIS A 458 -19.65 -20.39 18.61
N THR A 459 -19.68 -20.84 17.36
CA THR A 459 -18.51 -21.36 16.64
C THR A 459 -17.74 -20.19 16.02
N LEU A 460 -16.43 -20.15 16.22
CA LEU A 460 -15.54 -19.12 15.70
C LEU A 460 -14.73 -19.65 14.51
N LEU A 461 -15.04 -19.16 13.31
CA LEU A 461 -14.30 -19.53 12.10
C LEU A 461 -13.04 -18.66 11.99
N MET A 462 -11.89 -19.31 11.81
CA MET A 462 -10.59 -18.66 11.68
C MET A 462 -9.92 -19.09 10.36
N PRO A 463 -9.47 -18.14 9.51
CA PRO A 463 -8.77 -18.46 8.28
C PRO A 463 -7.43 -19.15 8.56
N MET A 464 -6.97 -19.96 7.60
CA MET A 464 -5.69 -20.64 7.71
C MET A 464 -4.54 -19.67 7.41
N LEU A 465 -3.61 -19.56 8.35
CA LEU A 465 -2.32 -18.89 8.23
C LEU A 465 -1.18 -19.90 8.05
N SER A 466 -1.02 -20.85 8.99
CA SER A 466 0.06 -21.85 8.96
C SER A 466 -0.46 -23.17 9.52
N PRO A 467 -0.56 -24.23 8.69
CA PRO A 467 -1.08 -25.52 9.13
C PRO A 467 -0.32 -26.12 10.32
N ILE A 468 1.03 -26.03 10.32
CA ILE A 468 1.87 -26.61 11.39
C ILE A 468 1.67 -25.90 12.73
N HIS A 469 1.42 -24.58 12.71
CA HIS A 469 1.18 -23.80 13.92
C HIS A 469 -0.28 -23.87 14.39
N GLN A 470 -1.22 -24.00 13.47
CA GLN A 470 -2.64 -23.91 13.77
C GLN A 470 -3.27 -25.25 14.13
N ASN A 471 -3.04 -26.28 13.32
CA ASN A 471 -3.72 -27.57 13.47
C ASN A 471 -3.22 -28.30 14.72
N GLY A 472 -4.08 -28.43 15.72
CA GLY A 472 -3.74 -29.07 17.00
C GLY A 472 -2.90 -28.23 17.96
N LEU A 473 -2.31 -27.10 17.58
CA LEU A 473 -1.53 -26.26 18.51
C LEU A 473 -2.30 -24.99 18.91
N ILE A 474 -2.33 -23.96 18.06
CA ILE A 474 -3.08 -22.73 18.34
C ILE A 474 -4.57 -23.03 18.55
N GLU A 475 -5.16 -23.93 17.75
CA GLU A 475 -6.53 -24.40 17.93
C GLU A 475 -6.80 -24.88 19.38
N GLU A 476 -5.87 -25.66 19.93
CA GLU A 476 -5.96 -26.22 21.28
C GLU A 476 -5.81 -25.13 22.35
N ALA A 477 -4.96 -24.12 22.11
CA ALA A 477 -4.85 -22.95 22.99
C ALA A 477 -6.17 -22.15 23.07
N PHE A 478 -6.86 -21.96 21.95
CA PHE A 478 -8.18 -21.31 21.90
C PHE A 478 -9.26 -22.14 22.63
N LYS A 479 -9.32 -23.45 22.36
CA LYS A 479 -10.24 -24.38 23.04
C LYS A 479 -10.08 -24.31 24.55
N HIS A 480 -8.85 -24.31 25.06
CA HIS A 480 -8.57 -24.19 26.48
C HIS A 480 -8.81 -22.80 27.07
N ALA A 481 -8.84 -21.75 26.25
CA ALA A 481 -9.30 -20.42 26.66
C ALA A 481 -10.84 -20.28 26.65
N GLY A 482 -11.57 -21.35 26.30
CA GLY A 482 -13.02 -21.40 26.28
C GLY A 482 -13.63 -20.84 25.01
N TYR A 483 -12.93 -20.92 23.88
CA TYR A 483 -13.41 -20.52 22.56
C TYR A 483 -13.60 -21.77 21.68
N ASN A 484 -14.78 -21.94 21.08
CA ASN A 484 -15.03 -23.01 20.11
C ASN A 484 -14.53 -22.57 18.72
N VAL A 485 -13.23 -22.67 18.48
CA VAL A 485 -12.63 -22.27 17.20
C VAL A 485 -12.61 -23.43 16.20
N VAL A 486 -12.89 -23.12 14.94
CA VAL A 486 -12.70 -24.00 13.78
C VAL A 486 -11.74 -23.30 12.83
N ILE A 487 -10.61 -23.96 12.57
CA ILE A 487 -9.62 -23.46 11.62
C ILE A 487 -9.99 -23.99 10.23
N LEU A 488 -10.08 -23.07 9.27
CA LEU A 488 -10.52 -23.38 7.91
C LEU A 488 -9.47 -24.20 7.13
N PRO A 489 -9.84 -24.89 6.04
CA PRO A 489 -8.95 -25.80 5.33
C PRO A 489 -7.66 -25.14 4.82
N ALA A 490 -6.56 -25.91 4.84
CA ALA A 490 -5.23 -25.42 4.43
C ALA A 490 -5.03 -25.30 2.92
N MET A 491 -5.85 -26.02 2.13
CA MET A 491 -5.81 -26.07 0.69
C MET A 491 -7.22 -25.91 0.16
N ASP A 492 -7.57 -24.69 -0.21
CA ASP A 492 -8.90 -24.35 -0.72
C ASP A 492 -8.80 -23.31 -1.84
N ARG A 493 -8.79 -23.81 -3.08
CA ARG A 493 -8.75 -22.94 -4.27
C ARG A 493 -10.08 -22.24 -4.50
N LYS A 494 -11.20 -22.82 -4.06
CA LYS A 494 -12.53 -22.25 -4.25
C LYS A 494 -12.70 -20.97 -3.43
N ALA A 495 -11.99 -20.86 -2.30
CA ALA A 495 -11.97 -19.65 -1.49
C ALA A 495 -11.48 -18.43 -2.27
N VAL A 496 -10.53 -18.60 -3.21
CA VAL A 496 -10.05 -17.51 -4.06
C VAL A 496 -11.17 -17.00 -4.97
N ASP A 497 -11.90 -17.91 -5.61
CA ASP A 497 -13.02 -17.58 -6.50
C ASP A 497 -14.19 -16.93 -5.74
N VAL A 498 -14.45 -17.35 -4.51
CA VAL A 498 -15.44 -16.73 -3.63
C VAL A 498 -14.98 -15.34 -3.21
N GLY A 499 -13.72 -15.18 -2.82
CA GLY A 499 -13.13 -13.89 -2.45
C GLY A 499 -13.27 -12.85 -3.57
N LEU A 500 -12.97 -13.23 -4.81
CA LEU A 500 -13.10 -12.35 -5.99
C LEU A 500 -14.52 -11.85 -6.28
N LYS A 501 -15.55 -12.51 -5.76
CA LYS A 501 -16.94 -12.07 -5.92
C LYS A 501 -17.33 -10.94 -4.95
N PHE A 502 -16.69 -10.88 -3.79
CA PHE A 502 -17.11 -10.00 -2.69
C PHE A 502 -16.05 -9.00 -2.24
N VAL A 503 -14.79 -9.19 -2.64
CA VAL A 503 -13.67 -8.30 -2.32
C VAL A 503 -13.21 -7.60 -3.59
N HIS A 504 -12.91 -6.30 -3.49
CA HIS A 504 -12.43 -5.51 -4.62
C HIS A 504 -11.15 -6.14 -5.24
N ASN A 505 -11.10 -6.28 -6.56
CA ASN A 505 -10.02 -6.99 -7.26
C ASN A 505 -8.61 -6.39 -7.04
N ASP A 506 -8.52 -5.08 -6.84
CA ASP A 506 -7.24 -4.40 -6.52
C ASP A 506 -6.82 -4.55 -5.03
N ALA A 507 -7.59 -5.28 -4.20
CA ALA A 507 -7.25 -5.53 -2.80
C ALA A 507 -6.02 -6.45 -2.67
N CYS A 508 -5.46 -6.54 -1.47
CA CYS A 508 -4.31 -7.42 -1.22
C CYS A 508 -4.75 -8.88 -1.39
N TYR A 509 -3.96 -9.70 -2.09
CA TYR A 509 -4.29 -11.13 -2.28
C TYR A 509 -4.58 -11.87 -0.96
N PRO A 510 -3.83 -11.66 0.13
CA PRO A 510 -4.18 -12.17 1.45
C PRO A 510 -5.59 -11.83 1.95
N ALA A 511 -6.09 -10.62 1.65
CA ALA A 511 -7.44 -10.22 2.01
C ALA A 511 -8.48 -11.04 1.23
N ILE A 512 -8.27 -11.21 -0.08
CA ILE A 512 -9.14 -11.99 -0.96
C ILE A 512 -9.25 -13.44 -0.47
N ILE A 513 -8.12 -14.08 -0.15
CA ILE A 513 -8.10 -15.46 0.36
C ILE A 513 -8.79 -15.55 1.72
N SER A 514 -8.36 -14.75 2.70
CA SER A 514 -8.84 -14.88 4.08
C SER A 514 -10.34 -14.62 4.20
N ILE A 515 -10.83 -13.59 3.50
CA ILE A 515 -12.26 -13.27 3.46
C ILE A 515 -13.02 -14.33 2.65
N GLY A 516 -12.46 -14.78 1.52
CA GLY A 516 -13.03 -15.83 0.70
C GLY A 516 -13.24 -17.14 1.46
N GLN A 517 -12.25 -17.57 2.25
CA GLN A 517 -12.36 -18.77 3.09
C GLN A 517 -13.52 -18.65 4.09
N LEU A 518 -13.66 -17.49 4.74
CA LEU A 518 -14.72 -17.25 5.72
C LEU A 518 -16.10 -17.25 5.07
N ILE A 519 -16.27 -16.59 3.92
CA ILE A 519 -17.55 -16.55 3.20
C ILE A 519 -17.91 -17.93 2.64
N GLU A 520 -16.93 -18.65 2.08
CA GLU A 520 -17.15 -20.00 1.60
C GLU A 520 -17.63 -20.93 2.72
N ALA A 521 -16.99 -20.86 3.89
CA ALA A 521 -17.39 -21.64 5.04
C ALA A 521 -18.84 -21.35 5.45
N LEU A 522 -19.25 -20.08 5.48
CA LEU A 522 -20.64 -19.69 5.77
C LEU A 522 -21.63 -20.15 4.69
N GLN A 523 -21.21 -20.22 3.43
CA GLN A 523 -22.04 -20.71 2.31
C GLN A 523 -22.14 -22.24 2.23
N SER A 524 -21.31 -22.98 2.97
CA SER A 524 -21.26 -24.45 2.91
C SER A 524 -22.54 -25.15 3.39
N GLY A 525 -23.30 -24.49 4.28
CA GLY A 525 -24.43 -25.08 4.99
C GLY A 525 -24.04 -25.95 6.19
N GLU A 526 -22.75 -26.02 6.54
CA GLU A 526 -22.25 -26.83 7.68
C GLU A 526 -22.42 -26.14 9.04
N TYR A 527 -22.62 -24.83 9.06
CA TYR A 527 -22.65 -24.02 10.28
C TYR A 527 -24.02 -23.39 10.52
N ASP A 528 -24.41 -23.30 11.80
CA ASP A 528 -25.55 -22.51 12.24
C ASP A 528 -25.18 -21.02 12.24
N LEU A 529 -25.70 -20.27 11.27
CA LEU A 529 -25.33 -18.88 11.03
C LEU A 529 -25.70 -17.94 12.19
N ASP A 530 -26.71 -18.29 12.99
CA ASP A 530 -27.13 -17.49 14.15
C ASP A 530 -26.25 -17.74 15.38
N ASN A 531 -25.50 -18.85 15.38
CA ASN A 531 -24.51 -19.22 16.40
C ASN A 531 -23.10 -19.36 15.81
N THR A 532 -22.79 -18.57 14.78
CA THR A 532 -21.46 -18.56 14.16
C THR A 532 -20.92 -17.14 14.12
N SER A 533 -19.61 -17.01 14.34
CA SER A 533 -18.87 -15.77 14.24
C SER A 533 -17.56 -16.01 13.50
N VAL A 534 -17.04 -14.97 12.88
CA VAL A 534 -15.78 -15.04 12.14
C VAL A 534 -14.70 -14.26 12.88
N MET A 535 -13.44 -14.68 12.74
CA MET A 535 -12.32 -14.11 13.48
C MET A 535 -11.13 -13.86 12.55
N MET A 536 -10.50 -12.69 12.69
CA MET A 536 -9.32 -12.32 11.90
C MET A 536 -8.42 -11.35 12.66
N THR A 537 -7.12 -11.38 12.37
CA THR A 537 -6.13 -10.48 12.97
C THR A 537 -6.22 -9.06 12.40
N GLN A 538 -6.01 -8.05 13.25
CA GLN A 538 -5.95 -6.65 12.87
C GLN A 538 -4.69 -5.99 13.46
N THR A 539 -3.86 -5.41 12.59
CA THR A 539 -2.52 -4.95 12.97
C THR A 539 -2.46 -3.55 13.59
N GLY A 540 -3.29 -2.60 13.15
CA GLY A 540 -3.23 -1.19 13.61
C GLY A 540 -2.02 -0.38 13.11
N GLY A 541 -1.46 -0.74 11.95
CA GLY A 541 -0.32 -0.06 11.32
C GLY A 541 -0.66 0.50 9.93
N GLY A 542 0.29 1.18 9.26
CA GLY A 542 0.07 1.83 7.96
C GLY A 542 -0.23 0.89 6.76
N CYS A 543 -0.35 -0.41 7.00
CA CYS A 543 -0.65 -1.44 6.00
C CYS A 543 -2.16 -1.58 5.75
N ARG A 544 -2.53 -2.17 4.62
CA ARG A 544 -3.91 -2.54 4.28
C ARG A 544 -4.52 -3.55 5.25
N ALA A 545 -3.69 -4.35 5.91
CA ALA A 545 -4.11 -5.36 6.90
C ALA A 545 -5.03 -4.78 7.99
N THR A 546 -4.82 -3.53 8.42
CA THR A 546 -5.69 -2.86 9.40
C THR A 546 -7.14 -2.73 8.90
N ASN A 547 -7.35 -2.64 7.59
CA ASN A 547 -8.66 -2.50 6.94
C ASN A 547 -9.28 -3.83 6.49
N TYR A 548 -8.67 -5.00 6.78
CA TYR A 548 -9.25 -6.28 6.41
C TYR A 548 -10.58 -6.54 7.13
N ILE A 549 -10.72 -6.12 8.39
CA ILE A 549 -11.98 -6.25 9.16
C ILE A 549 -13.13 -5.46 8.50
N PRO A 550 -12.98 -4.15 8.20
CA PRO A 550 -13.96 -3.41 7.40
C PRO A 550 -14.31 -4.03 6.04
N LEU A 551 -13.32 -4.61 5.34
CA LEU A 551 -13.55 -5.29 4.06
C LEU A 551 -14.38 -6.57 4.26
N LEU A 552 -14.06 -7.34 5.31
CA LEU A 552 -14.81 -8.55 5.68
C LEU A 552 -16.27 -8.21 6.01
N ARG A 553 -16.53 -7.15 6.78
CA ARG A 553 -17.92 -6.74 7.11
C ARG A 553 -18.74 -6.40 5.86
N LYS A 554 -18.14 -5.64 4.93
CA LYS A 554 -18.77 -5.36 3.63
C LYS A 554 -19.06 -6.64 2.87
N ALA A 555 -18.07 -7.52 2.77
CA ALA A 555 -18.18 -8.78 2.03
C ALA A 555 -19.24 -9.72 2.65
N LEU A 556 -19.37 -9.77 3.98
CA LEU A 556 -20.44 -10.49 4.68
C LEU A 556 -21.82 -9.92 4.35
N LYS A 557 -21.97 -8.59 4.37
CA LYS A 557 -23.24 -7.93 4.00
C LYS A 557 -23.63 -8.24 2.55
N ASP A 558 -22.68 -8.12 1.63
CA ASP A 558 -22.90 -8.37 0.20
C ASP A 558 -23.18 -9.86 -0.08
N ALA A 559 -22.63 -10.77 0.72
CA ALA A 559 -22.88 -12.21 0.64
C ALA A 559 -24.18 -12.67 1.33
N GLY A 560 -24.91 -11.76 2.00
CA GLY A 560 -26.17 -12.07 2.68
C GLY A 560 -26.04 -12.55 4.14
N PHE A 561 -24.90 -12.28 4.79
CA PHE A 561 -24.62 -12.63 6.20
C PHE A 561 -24.40 -11.42 7.12
N PRO A 562 -25.24 -10.34 7.07
CA PRO A 562 -25.02 -9.13 7.86
C PRO A 562 -25.13 -9.34 9.38
N GLN A 563 -25.72 -10.45 9.84
CA GLN A 563 -25.90 -10.80 11.24
C GLN A 563 -24.67 -11.43 11.89
N VAL A 564 -23.71 -11.94 11.11
CA VAL A 564 -22.56 -12.69 11.63
C VAL A 564 -21.56 -11.74 12.30
N PRO A 565 -21.28 -11.88 13.61
CA PRO A 565 -20.29 -11.06 14.30
C PRO A 565 -18.86 -11.30 13.80
N VAL A 566 -18.07 -10.23 13.74
CA VAL A 566 -16.64 -10.27 13.41
C VAL A 566 -15.83 -10.00 14.67
N VAL A 567 -14.87 -10.89 14.98
CA VAL A 567 -13.93 -10.76 16.09
C VAL A 567 -12.58 -10.25 15.58
N SER A 568 -12.18 -9.07 16.03
CA SER A 568 -10.85 -8.52 15.75
C SER A 568 -9.83 -9.03 16.76
N ILE A 569 -8.83 -9.78 16.29
CA ILE A 569 -7.66 -10.15 17.11
C ILE A 569 -6.60 -9.06 16.98
N SER A 570 -6.43 -8.26 18.01
CA SER A 570 -5.36 -7.27 18.10
C SER A 570 -4.71 -7.24 19.49
N MET A 571 -3.59 -6.51 19.60
CA MET A 571 -2.95 -6.18 20.89
C MET A 571 -3.40 -4.80 21.42
N GLY A 572 -4.54 -4.28 20.96
CA GLY A 572 -5.02 -2.94 21.33
C GLY A 572 -4.22 -1.81 20.67
N ASN A 573 -3.68 -2.05 19.48
CA ASN A 573 -2.99 -1.01 18.70
C ASN A 573 -3.99 0.06 18.25
N GLN A 574 -3.50 1.29 18.04
CA GLN A 574 -4.34 2.38 17.58
C GLN A 574 -4.97 2.05 16.22
N GLY A 575 -6.30 2.23 16.11
CA GLY A 575 -7.06 1.88 14.89
C GLY A 575 -7.52 0.43 14.81
N THR A 576 -7.42 -0.35 15.90
CA THR A 576 -8.05 -1.69 15.99
C THR A 576 -9.33 -1.66 16.80
N GLU A 577 -10.30 -2.51 16.43
CA GLU A 577 -11.60 -2.62 17.10
C GLU A 577 -11.49 -3.42 18.42
N GLU A 578 -12.23 -3.00 19.44
CA GLU A 578 -12.41 -3.80 20.66
C GLU A 578 -13.58 -4.76 20.51
N THR A 579 -13.43 -6.00 20.97
CA THR A 579 -14.49 -7.01 20.92
C THR A 579 -14.79 -7.53 22.34
N PRO A 580 -15.97 -7.24 22.94
CA PRO A 580 -16.29 -7.57 24.33
C PRO A 580 -16.15 -9.04 24.72
N GLY A 581 -16.46 -9.98 23.83
CA GLY A 581 -16.30 -11.43 24.04
C GLY A 581 -14.86 -11.95 23.88
N TRP A 582 -13.95 -11.11 23.38
CA TRP A 582 -12.55 -11.43 23.17
C TRP A 582 -11.68 -10.82 24.28
N SER A 583 -10.71 -11.60 24.78
CA SER A 583 -9.76 -11.07 25.77
C SER A 583 -8.45 -11.87 25.78
N LEU A 584 -7.33 -11.14 25.89
CA LEU A 584 -6.00 -11.72 26.06
C LEU A 584 -5.72 -11.96 27.54
N THR A 585 -5.98 -13.18 28.01
CA THR A 585 -5.61 -13.58 29.37
C THR A 585 -4.17 -14.08 29.43
N TYR A 586 -3.47 -13.90 30.54
CA TYR A 586 -2.12 -14.45 30.75
C TYR A 586 -2.05 -15.96 30.45
N SER A 587 -3.07 -16.70 30.90
CA SER A 587 -3.21 -18.14 30.69
C SER A 587 -3.29 -18.51 29.20
N PHE A 588 -4.00 -17.72 28.40
CA PHE A 588 -4.08 -17.89 26.95
C PHE A 588 -2.77 -17.51 26.26
N VAL A 589 -2.20 -16.34 26.56
CA VAL A 589 -0.94 -15.87 25.98
C VAL A 589 0.19 -16.88 26.22
N LYS A 590 0.28 -17.45 27.42
CA LYS A 590 1.24 -18.50 27.74
C LYS A 590 1.09 -19.73 26.83
N ARG A 591 -0.14 -20.20 26.59
CA ARG A 591 -0.42 -21.35 25.72
C ARG A 591 -0.16 -21.02 24.26
N LEU A 592 -0.50 -19.82 23.84
CA LEU A 592 -0.24 -19.33 22.49
C LEU A 592 1.26 -19.32 22.21
N LEU A 593 2.08 -18.79 23.13
CA LEU A 593 3.54 -18.80 22.99
C LEU A 593 4.10 -20.23 22.92
N ILE A 594 3.65 -21.15 23.78
CA ILE A 594 4.07 -22.56 23.71
C ILE A 594 3.66 -23.19 22.36
N SER A 595 2.47 -22.87 21.86
CA SER A 595 1.96 -23.36 20.58
C SER A 595 2.83 -22.87 19.41
N VAL A 596 3.17 -21.59 19.40
CA VAL A 596 4.04 -20.99 18.37
C VAL A 596 5.42 -21.61 18.42
N LEU A 597 6.04 -21.72 19.60
CA LEU A 597 7.38 -22.31 19.75
C LEU A 597 7.43 -23.80 19.35
N TYR A 598 6.37 -24.58 19.59
CA TYR A 598 6.29 -25.93 19.04
C TYR A 598 6.16 -25.94 17.51
N GLY A 599 5.35 -25.03 16.96
CA GLY A 599 5.19 -24.89 15.51
C GLY A 599 6.51 -24.54 14.82
N ASP A 600 7.22 -23.53 15.31
CA ASP A 600 8.54 -23.12 14.81
C ASP A 600 9.54 -24.28 14.90
N LEU A 601 9.57 -24.98 16.04
CA LEU A 601 10.41 -26.17 16.21
C LEU A 601 10.08 -27.26 15.19
N PHE A 602 8.79 -27.54 14.97
CA PHE A 602 8.35 -28.54 14.01
C PHE A 602 8.70 -28.17 12.59
N GLU A 603 8.51 -26.92 12.16
CA GLU A 603 8.95 -26.45 10.84
C GLU A 603 10.45 -26.67 10.65
N ARG A 604 11.27 -26.25 11.63
CA ARG A 604 12.73 -26.43 11.58
C ARG A 604 13.15 -27.89 11.46
N VAL A 605 12.65 -28.77 12.31
CA VAL A 605 13.12 -30.17 12.32
C VAL A 605 12.51 -31.00 11.20
N LEU A 606 11.24 -30.78 10.85
CA LEU A 606 10.53 -31.54 9.83
C LEU A 606 11.08 -31.20 8.44
N TYR A 607 11.14 -29.91 8.08
CA TYR A 607 11.58 -29.50 6.74
C TYR A 607 13.07 -29.79 6.50
N ARG A 608 13.88 -29.80 7.57
CA ARG A 608 15.29 -30.18 7.48
C ARG A 608 15.51 -31.67 7.23
N VAL A 609 14.67 -32.55 7.80
CA VAL A 609 14.90 -34.00 7.77
C VAL A 609 14.07 -34.72 6.70
N ARG A 610 12.81 -34.30 6.48
CA ARG A 610 11.88 -34.94 5.55
C ARG A 610 12.44 -35.14 4.14
N PRO A 611 13.18 -34.19 3.53
CA PRO A 611 13.76 -34.40 2.21
C PRO A 611 14.75 -35.57 2.16
N TYR A 612 15.31 -35.99 3.28
CA TYR A 612 16.37 -37.00 3.35
C TYR A 612 15.89 -38.29 4.02
N GLU A 613 14.60 -38.45 4.32
CA GLU A 613 14.11 -39.63 5.04
C GLU A 613 14.45 -40.94 4.30
N ALA A 614 15.01 -41.92 5.02
CA ALA A 614 15.36 -43.21 4.42
C ALA A 614 14.12 -44.03 4.06
N VAL A 615 13.06 -43.91 4.86
CA VAL A 615 11.74 -44.51 4.63
C VAL A 615 10.74 -43.39 4.42
N SER A 616 10.09 -43.39 3.26
CA SER A 616 9.11 -42.34 2.92
C SER A 616 7.96 -42.30 3.95
N GLY A 617 7.65 -41.10 4.44
CA GLY A 617 6.66 -40.81 5.47
C GLY A 617 7.15 -40.95 6.90
N SER A 618 8.39 -41.40 7.16
CA SER A 618 8.90 -41.58 8.51
C SER A 618 9.05 -40.27 9.29
N ALA A 619 9.44 -39.17 8.62
CA ALA A 619 9.54 -37.86 9.26
C ALA A 619 8.14 -37.31 9.66
N ASN A 620 7.13 -37.51 8.80
CA ASN A 620 5.75 -37.12 9.09
C ASN A 620 5.16 -37.96 10.23
N ALA A 621 5.40 -39.27 10.26
CA ALA A 621 4.96 -40.13 11.36
C ALA A 621 5.56 -39.72 12.71
N LEU A 622 6.83 -39.29 12.70
CA LEU A 622 7.49 -38.75 13.90
C LEU A 622 6.88 -37.40 14.32
N TYR A 623 6.59 -36.52 13.37
CA TYR A 623 5.86 -35.28 13.61
C TYR A 623 4.49 -35.54 14.24
N ASP A 624 3.67 -36.43 13.66
CA ASP A 624 2.31 -36.74 14.16
C ASP A 624 2.34 -37.27 15.60
N LYS A 625 3.30 -38.16 15.91
CA LYS A 625 3.53 -38.65 17.27
C LYS A 625 3.80 -37.50 18.25
N TRP A 626 4.68 -36.58 17.87
CA TRP A 626 5.07 -35.47 18.74
C TRP A 626 4.02 -34.38 18.81
N LEU A 627 3.25 -34.15 17.75
CA LEU A 627 2.10 -33.24 17.75
C LEU A 627 1.09 -33.66 18.82
N GLU A 628 0.74 -34.94 18.91
CA GLU A 628 -0.19 -35.44 19.94
C GLU A 628 0.33 -35.26 21.39
N ILE A 629 1.66 -35.27 21.59
CA ILE A 629 2.27 -34.97 22.89
C ILE A 629 2.28 -33.46 23.15
N ALA A 630 2.65 -32.66 22.14
CA ALA A 630 2.66 -31.20 22.19
C ALA A 630 1.27 -30.65 22.50
N ARG A 631 0.22 -31.21 21.87
CA ARG A 631 -1.20 -30.94 22.17
C ARG A 631 -1.48 -30.98 23.66
N LYS A 632 -1.13 -32.10 24.32
CA LYS A 632 -1.32 -32.28 25.77
C LYS A 632 -0.59 -31.21 26.59
N ASN A 633 0.61 -30.83 26.16
CA ASN A 633 1.37 -29.77 26.82
C ASN A 633 0.79 -28.36 26.57
N VAL A 634 0.23 -28.08 25.40
CA VAL A 634 -0.53 -26.84 25.16
C VAL A 634 -1.73 -26.75 26.11
N ARG A 635 -2.43 -27.87 26.39
CA ARG A 635 -3.50 -27.92 27.40
C ARG A 635 -3.00 -27.50 28.79
N SER A 636 -1.91 -28.10 29.24
CA SER A 636 -1.31 -27.81 30.56
C SER A 636 -0.71 -26.40 30.63
N GLY A 637 -0.23 -25.88 29.49
CA GLY A 637 0.52 -24.63 29.41
C GLY A 637 1.82 -24.68 30.22
N SER A 638 2.40 -25.88 30.44
CA SER A 638 3.59 -26.05 31.26
C SER A 638 4.87 -25.84 30.46
N TYR A 639 5.63 -24.79 30.80
CA TYR A 639 6.92 -24.51 30.17
C TYR A 639 7.98 -25.57 30.49
N PHE A 640 7.91 -26.19 31.68
CA PHE A 640 8.82 -27.26 32.05
C PHE A 640 8.66 -28.48 31.16
N GLU A 641 7.40 -28.89 30.92
CA GLU A 641 7.06 -29.94 29.97
C GLU A 641 7.46 -29.56 28.55
N PHE A 642 7.24 -28.31 28.12
CA PHE A 642 7.70 -27.82 26.82
C PHE A 642 9.21 -28.02 26.66
N ASN A 643 10.01 -27.53 27.61
CA ASN A 643 11.47 -27.66 27.60
C ASN A 643 11.92 -29.13 27.59
N HIS A 644 11.22 -30.00 28.32
CA HIS A 644 11.50 -31.44 28.31
C HIS A 644 11.20 -32.07 26.94
N ASN A 645 10.02 -31.79 26.38
CA ASN A 645 9.57 -32.33 25.11
C ASN A 645 10.41 -31.81 23.94
N MET A 646 10.67 -30.50 23.87
CA MET A 646 11.48 -29.88 22.82
C MET A 646 12.85 -30.53 22.68
N LYS A 647 13.56 -30.79 23.79
CA LYS A 647 14.88 -31.46 23.76
C LYS A 647 14.80 -32.87 23.19
N ARG A 648 13.70 -33.59 23.46
CA ARG A 648 13.46 -34.94 22.95
C ARG A 648 13.04 -34.93 21.50
N ILE A 649 12.24 -33.95 21.07
CA ILE A 649 11.89 -33.72 19.66
C ILE A 649 13.18 -33.52 18.87
N ILE A 650 13.99 -32.54 19.25
CA ILE A 650 15.28 -32.26 18.61
C ILE A 650 16.10 -33.54 18.52
N LYS A 651 16.32 -34.24 19.64
CA LYS A 651 17.10 -35.48 19.66
C LYS A 651 16.54 -36.57 18.74
N GLU A 652 15.23 -36.84 18.77
CA GLU A 652 14.64 -37.92 17.95
C GLU A 652 14.75 -37.60 16.45
N PHE A 653 14.52 -36.34 16.04
CA PHE A 653 14.72 -35.92 14.64
C PHE A 653 16.20 -35.87 14.24
N ASP A 654 17.10 -35.50 15.15
CA ASP A 654 18.56 -35.51 14.93
C ASP A 654 19.08 -36.93 14.66
N THR A 655 18.43 -37.93 15.24
CA THR A 655 18.77 -39.35 15.07
C THR A 655 17.94 -40.11 14.04
N LEU A 656 16.96 -39.46 13.37
CA LEU A 656 16.13 -40.13 12.35
C LEU A 656 17.02 -40.65 11.22
N GLU A 657 16.75 -41.85 10.71
CA GLU A 657 17.52 -42.43 9.60
C GLU A 657 17.35 -41.60 8.32
N THR A 658 18.47 -41.20 7.70
CA THR A 658 18.49 -40.35 6.51
C THR A 658 19.44 -40.87 5.44
N VAL A 659 19.18 -40.51 4.19
CA VAL A 659 20.00 -40.82 3.01
C VAL A 659 20.54 -39.52 2.42
N ASP A 660 21.86 -39.48 2.16
CA ASP A 660 22.53 -38.34 1.52
C ASP A 660 22.26 -36.98 2.19
N PHE A 661 22.21 -36.97 3.54
CA PHE A 661 21.91 -35.77 4.32
C PHE A 661 22.85 -34.61 3.99
N GLY A 662 22.30 -33.43 3.76
CA GLY A 662 23.04 -32.21 3.43
C GLY A 662 23.50 -32.09 1.96
N GLN A 663 23.20 -33.06 1.10
CA GLN A 663 23.58 -32.98 -0.32
C GLN A 663 22.61 -32.15 -1.18
N LYS A 664 21.39 -31.87 -0.72
CA LYS A 664 20.37 -31.12 -1.48
C LYS A 664 20.55 -29.60 -1.31
N PRO A 665 20.23 -28.79 -2.34
CA PRO A 665 20.27 -27.34 -2.21
C PRO A 665 19.21 -26.85 -1.20
N ARG A 666 19.64 -25.98 -0.28
CA ARG A 666 18.76 -25.29 0.67
C ARG A 666 18.15 -24.05 0.02
N VAL A 667 16.85 -23.84 0.27
CA VAL A 667 16.05 -22.75 -0.29
C VAL A 667 15.25 -22.06 0.81
N GLY A 668 15.57 -20.80 1.08
CA GLY A 668 14.84 -19.95 1.99
C GLY A 668 13.49 -19.52 1.43
N VAL A 669 12.44 -19.54 2.25
CA VAL A 669 11.10 -19.04 1.90
C VAL A 669 10.77 -17.86 2.80
N VAL A 670 10.75 -16.66 2.22
CA VAL A 670 10.45 -15.40 2.90
C VAL A 670 9.33 -14.68 2.17
N GLY A 671 8.67 -13.71 2.79
CA GLY A 671 7.63 -12.96 2.11
C GLY A 671 6.60 -12.33 3.03
N GLU A 672 5.48 -11.94 2.43
CA GLU A 672 4.30 -11.51 3.18
C GLU A 672 3.77 -12.65 4.04
N ILE A 673 3.36 -12.35 5.29
CA ILE A 673 3.11 -13.36 6.31
C ILE A 673 2.12 -14.46 5.88
N LEU A 674 1.01 -14.14 5.23
CA LEU A 674 0.04 -15.16 4.79
C LEU A 674 0.62 -15.98 3.63
N VAL A 675 1.20 -15.31 2.64
CA VAL A 675 1.78 -16.00 1.47
C VAL A 675 3.00 -16.83 1.86
N LYS A 676 3.73 -16.47 2.93
CA LYS A 676 4.86 -17.24 3.44
C LYS A 676 4.42 -18.62 3.94
N TYR A 677 3.34 -18.68 4.73
CA TYR A 677 2.96 -19.90 5.45
C TYR A 677 1.75 -20.65 4.90
N ALA A 678 0.80 -19.99 4.25
CA ALA A 678 -0.47 -20.61 3.87
C ALA A 678 -0.37 -21.33 2.51
N PRO A 679 -0.57 -22.66 2.44
CA PRO A 679 -0.47 -23.41 1.18
C PRO A 679 -1.46 -22.92 0.10
N THR A 680 -2.70 -22.57 0.47
CA THR A 680 -3.68 -21.94 -0.43
C THR A 680 -3.15 -20.66 -1.09
N ALA A 681 -2.30 -19.88 -0.39
CA ALA A 681 -1.80 -18.60 -0.88
C ALA A 681 -0.54 -18.72 -1.75
N ASN A 682 0.26 -19.78 -1.54
CA ASN A 682 1.56 -19.93 -2.20
C ASN A 682 1.70 -21.16 -3.10
N ASN A 683 0.60 -21.90 -3.31
CA ASN A 683 0.56 -23.15 -4.07
C ASN A 683 1.40 -24.28 -3.45
N ASP A 684 1.48 -24.32 -2.12
CA ASP A 684 2.29 -25.28 -1.36
C ASP A 684 3.77 -25.25 -1.75
N ILE A 685 4.38 -24.07 -1.60
CA ILE A 685 5.77 -23.78 -1.99
C ILE A 685 6.79 -24.76 -1.39
N VAL A 686 6.56 -25.22 -0.15
CA VAL A 686 7.45 -26.15 0.53
C VAL A 686 7.45 -27.50 -0.19
N ALA A 687 6.28 -28.05 -0.49
CA ALA A 687 6.18 -29.29 -1.27
C ALA A 687 6.79 -29.12 -2.67
N ILE A 688 6.60 -27.96 -3.32
CA ILE A 688 7.22 -27.70 -4.63
C ILE A 688 8.76 -27.74 -4.54
N ILE A 689 9.37 -27.10 -3.55
CA ILE A 689 10.83 -27.10 -3.36
C ILE A 689 11.34 -28.53 -3.13
N GLU A 690 10.67 -29.30 -2.27
CA GLU A 690 11.05 -30.68 -1.96
C GLU A 690 10.90 -31.61 -3.17
N ASN A 691 9.81 -31.48 -3.93
CA ASN A 691 9.57 -32.23 -5.17
C ASN A 691 10.60 -31.89 -6.26
N GLU A 692 11.08 -30.65 -6.29
CA GLU A 692 12.19 -30.24 -7.14
C GLU A 692 13.56 -30.66 -6.57
N GLY A 693 13.61 -31.44 -5.49
CA GLY A 693 14.83 -32.01 -4.91
C GLY A 693 15.64 -31.03 -4.06
N GLY A 694 15.00 -30.00 -3.51
CA GLY A 694 15.58 -29.07 -2.55
C GLY A 694 15.16 -29.36 -1.11
N GLU A 695 15.69 -28.56 -0.20
CA GLU A 695 15.29 -28.47 1.20
C GLU A 695 14.76 -27.06 1.48
N ALA A 696 13.54 -26.96 1.99
CA ALA A 696 12.95 -25.67 2.34
C ALA A 696 13.42 -25.20 3.73
N VAL A 697 13.77 -23.92 3.83
CA VAL A 697 14.10 -23.25 5.09
C VAL A 697 13.12 -22.10 5.27
N VAL A 698 12.22 -22.21 6.24
CA VAL A 698 11.21 -21.19 6.52
C VAL A 698 11.59 -20.54 7.85
N PRO A 699 11.91 -19.23 7.88
CA PRO A 699 12.22 -18.54 9.14
C PRO A 699 11.00 -18.52 10.08
N ASP A 700 11.23 -18.42 11.38
CA ASP A 700 10.23 -18.66 12.41
C ASP A 700 9.10 -17.62 12.47
N LEU A 701 7.90 -18.04 12.86
CA LEU A 701 6.73 -17.19 13.07
C LEU A 701 6.89 -16.28 14.29
N ILE A 702 7.55 -16.76 15.36
CA ILE A 702 7.84 -15.95 16.56
C ILE A 702 8.69 -14.70 16.23
N GLY A 703 9.51 -14.77 15.18
CA GLY A 703 10.32 -13.65 14.69
C GLY A 703 9.45 -12.42 14.34
N PHE A 704 8.27 -12.63 13.75
CA PHE A 704 7.33 -11.55 13.44
C PHE A 704 6.76 -10.86 14.69
N MET A 705 6.56 -11.62 15.78
CA MET A 705 6.15 -11.05 17.07
C MET A 705 7.27 -10.20 17.69
N ASN A 706 8.50 -10.71 17.67
CA ASN A 706 9.68 -9.98 18.14
C ASN A 706 9.90 -8.69 17.33
N TYR A 707 9.77 -8.75 16.00
CA TYR A 707 9.80 -7.58 15.11
C TYR A 707 8.77 -6.52 15.52
N SER A 708 7.52 -6.93 15.75
CA SER A 708 6.44 -6.02 16.14
C SER A 708 6.73 -5.28 17.45
N LEU A 709 7.34 -5.97 18.42
CA LEU A 709 7.79 -5.38 19.68
C LEU A 709 9.00 -4.46 19.47
N PHE A 710 9.99 -4.90 18.70
CA PHE A 710 11.21 -4.14 18.44
C PHE A 710 10.92 -2.78 17.80
N ASN A 711 9.95 -2.72 16.88
CA ASN A 711 9.50 -1.48 16.27
C ASN A 711 9.04 -0.42 17.29
N GLN A 712 8.46 -0.83 18.42
CA GLN A 712 8.05 0.12 19.48
C GLN A 712 9.25 0.74 20.18
N ILE A 713 10.37 0.03 20.24
CA ILE A 713 11.64 0.54 20.79
C ILE A 713 12.17 1.63 19.86
N TRP A 714 12.29 1.32 18.56
CA TRP A 714 12.79 2.28 17.57
C TRP A 714 11.89 3.52 17.47
N LYS A 715 10.56 3.35 17.44
CA LYS A 715 9.60 4.45 17.39
C LYS A 715 9.72 5.41 18.57
N ALA A 716 9.93 4.89 19.77
CA ALA A 716 10.13 5.73 20.95
C ALA A 716 11.47 6.48 20.92
N ASP A 717 12.50 5.89 20.30
CA ASP A 717 13.84 6.48 20.26
C ASP A 717 14.04 7.48 19.13
N GLU A 718 13.48 7.22 17.94
CA GLU A 718 13.70 8.07 16.76
C GLU A 718 12.51 8.99 16.45
N LEU A 719 11.27 8.65 16.82
CA LEU A 719 10.06 9.43 16.49
C LEU A 719 9.33 10.03 17.70
N ASN A 720 9.96 10.05 18.88
CA ASN A 720 9.39 10.58 20.12
C ASN A 720 8.06 9.91 20.55
N MET A 721 7.85 8.63 20.18
CA MET A 721 6.64 7.88 20.57
C MET A 721 6.70 7.35 22.02
N SER A 722 5.62 6.69 22.46
CA SER A 722 5.41 6.29 23.86
C SER A 722 6.55 5.50 24.51
N GLN A 723 7.19 6.10 25.52
CA GLN A 723 8.21 5.45 26.35
C GLN A 723 7.65 4.29 27.19
N LYS A 724 6.35 4.30 27.51
CA LYS A 724 5.68 3.19 28.19
C LYS A 724 5.62 1.95 27.28
N ALA A 725 5.26 2.16 26.01
CA ALA A 725 5.24 1.09 25.00
C ALA A 725 6.64 0.47 24.81
N LYS A 726 7.69 1.31 24.76
CA LYS A 726 9.09 0.84 24.72
C LYS A 726 9.44 -0.10 25.88
N ARG A 727 9.07 0.24 27.12
CA ARG A 727 9.36 -0.59 28.30
C ARG A 727 8.64 -1.94 28.22
N PHE A 728 7.37 -1.96 27.81
CA PHE A 728 6.63 -3.21 27.62
C PHE A 728 7.20 -4.05 26.49
N ALA A 729 7.60 -3.43 25.38
CA ALA A 729 8.22 -4.12 24.25
C ALA A 729 9.52 -4.82 24.66
N LYS A 730 10.40 -4.13 25.40
CA LYS A 730 11.62 -4.74 25.94
C LYS A 730 11.33 -5.94 26.84
N LEU A 731 10.39 -5.81 27.78
CA LEU A 731 9.98 -6.91 28.65
C LEU A 731 9.40 -8.09 27.87
N GLY A 732 8.64 -7.83 26.80
CA GLY A 732 8.10 -8.85 25.92
C GLY A 732 9.19 -9.63 25.17
N ILE A 733 10.16 -8.91 24.59
CA ILE A 733 11.31 -9.51 23.90
C ILE A 733 12.16 -10.32 24.88
N ASP A 734 12.45 -9.77 26.08
CA ASP A 734 13.20 -10.47 27.11
C ASP A 734 12.49 -11.77 27.57
N ALA A 735 11.16 -11.74 27.67
CA ALA A 735 10.37 -12.92 27.98
C ALA A 735 10.44 -13.97 26.87
N ILE A 736 10.31 -13.58 25.60
CA ILE A 736 10.43 -14.50 24.45
C ILE A 736 11.84 -15.10 24.40
N ASN A 737 12.88 -14.27 24.49
CA ASN A 737 14.28 -14.71 24.51
C ASN A 737 14.55 -15.71 25.65
N LEU A 738 13.97 -15.49 26.84
CA LEU A 738 14.11 -16.41 27.96
C LEU A 738 13.49 -17.78 27.64
N LEU A 739 12.36 -17.81 26.94
CA LEU A 739 11.67 -19.03 26.54
C LEU A 739 12.41 -19.77 25.43
N GLU A 740 12.98 -19.05 24.47
CA GLU A 740 13.75 -19.59 23.33
C GLU A 740 15.14 -20.09 23.73
N LYS A 741 15.79 -19.49 24.74
CA LYS A 741 17.18 -19.79 25.10
C LYS A 741 17.47 -21.29 25.31
N PRO A 742 16.63 -22.09 26.01
CA PRO A 742 16.86 -23.54 26.11
C PRO A 742 16.70 -24.28 24.78
N MET A 743 15.83 -23.79 23.89
CA MET A 743 15.63 -24.34 22.55
C MET A 743 16.84 -24.03 21.67
N ASN A 744 17.29 -22.78 21.64
CA ASN A 744 18.49 -22.38 20.92
C ASN A 744 19.71 -23.24 21.34
N LYS A 745 19.96 -23.38 22.65
CA LYS A 745 21.05 -24.22 23.17
C LYS A 745 20.94 -25.70 22.80
N ALA A 746 19.73 -26.21 22.57
CA ALA A 746 19.52 -27.59 22.19
C ALA A 746 19.73 -27.78 20.68
N LEU A 747 19.30 -26.82 19.87
CA LEU A 747 19.52 -26.76 18.43
C LEU A 747 21.02 -26.59 18.10
N GLU A 748 21.71 -25.65 18.74
CA GLU A 748 23.17 -25.44 18.58
C GLU A 748 24.02 -26.67 18.95
N LYS A 749 23.47 -27.60 19.76
CA LYS A 749 24.14 -28.85 20.14
C LYS A 749 23.82 -30.04 19.25
N SER A 750 22.81 -29.91 18.38
CA SER A 750 22.46 -30.94 17.41
C SER A 750 23.49 -30.99 16.28
N GLU A 751 23.59 -32.15 15.63
CA GLU A 751 24.46 -32.31 14.45
C GLU A 751 23.79 -31.82 13.15
N ARG A 752 22.45 -31.69 13.13
CA ARG A 752 21.65 -31.41 11.92
C ARG A 752 21.00 -30.04 11.88
N PHE A 753 20.70 -29.43 13.02
CA PHE A 753 19.89 -28.21 13.13
C PHE A 753 20.70 -26.97 13.47
N GLU A 754 20.13 -25.81 13.14
CA GLU A 754 20.73 -24.49 13.37
C GLU A 754 20.05 -23.80 14.56
N GLY A 755 20.82 -22.93 15.23
CA GLY A 755 20.33 -22.10 16.31
C GLY A 755 19.27 -21.08 15.89
N ILE A 756 18.85 -20.28 16.85
CA ILE A 756 17.88 -19.20 16.70
C ILE A 756 18.63 -17.88 16.80
N GLU A 757 18.49 -17.04 15.78
CA GLU A 757 19.09 -15.72 15.76
C GLU A 757 18.24 -14.73 16.58
N SER A 758 18.89 -13.83 17.33
CA SER A 758 18.16 -12.83 18.12
C SER A 758 17.57 -11.76 17.22
N ILE A 759 16.40 -11.23 17.57
CA ILE A 759 15.83 -10.06 16.86
C ILE A 759 16.78 -8.85 16.84
N TYR A 760 17.66 -8.73 17.84
CA TYR A 760 18.68 -7.68 17.88
C TYR A 760 19.75 -7.87 16.81
N ASP A 761 20.19 -9.12 16.58
CA ASP A 761 21.18 -9.47 15.58
C ASP A 761 20.59 -9.32 14.16
N ILE A 762 19.33 -9.77 13.98
CA ILE A 762 18.58 -9.57 12.73
C ILE A 762 18.41 -8.07 12.43
N ALA A 763 18.06 -7.25 13.44
CA ALA A 763 17.96 -5.80 13.29
C ALA A 763 19.32 -5.17 12.97
N GLU A 764 20.40 -5.59 13.61
CA GLU A 764 21.74 -5.11 13.31
C GLU A 764 22.14 -5.45 11.87
N GLY A 765 21.90 -6.68 11.42
CA GLY A 765 22.11 -7.12 10.04
C GLY A 765 21.31 -6.29 9.05
N ALA A 766 20.01 -6.11 9.29
CA ALA A 766 19.14 -5.30 8.45
C ALA A 766 19.60 -3.84 8.37
N SER A 767 20.02 -3.23 9.48
CA SER A 767 20.45 -1.82 9.56
C SER A 767 21.64 -1.48 8.65
N LYS A 768 22.44 -2.48 8.25
CA LYS A 768 23.57 -2.33 7.32
C LYS A 768 23.13 -2.18 5.87
N ILE A 769 21.88 -2.54 5.55
CA ILE A 769 21.32 -2.49 4.19
C ILE A 769 20.16 -1.52 4.12
N ILE A 770 19.25 -1.54 5.08
CA ILE A 770 18.03 -0.73 5.08
C ILE A 770 17.79 -0.15 6.48
N SER A 771 17.26 1.07 6.55
CA SER A 771 16.88 1.66 7.83
C SER A 771 15.81 0.84 8.55
N ILE A 772 15.96 0.72 9.86
CA ILE A 772 14.97 0.12 10.76
C ILE A 772 13.68 0.94 10.84
N GLY A 773 13.67 2.19 10.36
CA GLY A 773 12.44 3.00 10.29
C GLY A 773 11.33 2.42 9.42
N ASN A 774 11.62 1.38 8.62
CA ASN A 774 10.66 0.68 7.78
C ASN A 774 9.77 -0.27 8.61
N HIS A 775 8.58 0.19 9.00
CA HIS A 775 7.70 -0.56 9.93
C HIS A 775 6.38 -1.06 9.33
N THR A 776 6.08 -0.73 8.07
CA THR A 776 4.77 -1.06 7.49
C THR A 776 4.79 -2.46 6.86
N GLY A 777 3.79 -3.29 7.18
CA GLY A 777 3.78 -4.70 6.78
C GLY A 777 4.89 -5.46 7.51
N GLU A 778 5.64 -6.27 6.77
CA GLU A 778 6.83 -6.97 7.27
C GLU A 778 7.99 -6.00 7.55
N GLY A 779 7.99 -4.80 6.94
CA GLY A 779 8.99 -3.78 7.18
C GLY A 779 10.44 -4.26 7.00
N TRP A 780 11.37 -3.72 7.78
CA TRP A 780 12.79 -4.09 7.73
C TRP A 780 13.03 -5.57 8.02
N PHE A 781 12.10 -6.26 8.70
CA PHE A 781 12.25 -7.65 9.10
C PHE A 781 12.32 -8.60 7.91
N LEU A 782 11.60 -8.33 6.80
CA LEU A 782 11.73 -9.16 5.59
C LEU A 782 13.16 -9.12 5.01
N THR A 783 13.80 -7.95 5.00
CA THR A 783 15.21 -7.84 4.60
C THR A 783 16.11 -8.54 5.62
N GLY A 784 15.78 -8.42 6.92
CA GLY A 784 16.45 -9.12 8.01
C GLY A 784 16.44 -10.64 7.85
N GLU A 785 15.27 -11.25 7.60
CA GLU A 785 15.13 -12.70 7.36
C GLU A 785 15.98 -13.15 6.16
N MET A 786 16.02 -12.35 5.08
CA MET A 786 16.91 -12.66 3.95
C MET A 786 18.38 -12.64 4.35
N ILE A 787 18.79 -11.71 5.21
CA ILE A 787 20.17 -11.60 5.71
C ILE A 787 20.50 -12.77 6.65
N GLU A 788 19.61 -13.12 7.58
CA GLU A 788 19.72 -14.30 8.45
C GLU A 788 19.96 -15.55 7.61
N LEU A 789 19.14 -15.78 6.58
CA LEU A 789 19.30 -16.92 5.67
C LEU A 789 20.66 -16.91 4.95
N LEU A 790 21.09 -15.76 4.46
CA LEU A 790 22.37 -15.62 3.76
C LEU A 790 23.58 -15.83 4.70
N ASN A 791 23.48 -15.41 5.95
CA ASN A 791 24.49 -15.64 6.98
C ASN A 791 24.59 -17.12 7.37
N ASN A 792 23.47 -17.85 7.31
CA ASN A 792 23.39 -19.30 7.58
C ASN A 792 23.59 -20.17 6.31
N ASP A 793 24.30 -19.65 5.30
CA ASP A 793 24.64 -20.32 4.04
C ASP A 793 23.43 -20.79 3.19
N VAL A 794 22.24 -20.25 3.43
CA VAL A 794 21.05 -20.45 2.58
C VAL A 794 21.07 -19.42 1.45
N LYS A 795 21.87 -19.70 0.42
CA LYS A 795 22.10 -18.77 -0.69
C LYS A 795 20.95 -18.66 -1.68
N ASN A 796 20.02 -19.61 -1.71
CA ASN A 796 18.86 -19.59 -2.60
C ASN A 796 17.65 -19.12 -1.81
N ILE A 797 16.97 -18.07 -2.26
CA ILE A 797 15.83 -17.49 -1.54
C ILE A 797 14.68 -17.25 -2.51
N VAL A 798 13.50 -17.72 -2.18
CA VAL A 798 12.25 -17.32 -2.83
C VAL A 798 11.56 -16.28 -1.96
N CYS A 799 11.37 -15.07 -2.51
CA CYS A 799 10.67 -13.98 -1.84
C CYS A 799 9.24 -13.90 -2.38
N LEU A 800 8.29 -14.44 -1.63
CA LEU A 800 6.88 -14.51 -1.97
C LEU A 800 6.19 -13.19 -1.63
N GLN A 801 5.50 -12.58 -2.60
CA GLN A 801 4.78 -11.34 -2.33
C GLN A 801 3.41 -11.32 -3.02
N PRO A 802 2.38 -10.77 -2.38
CA PRO A 802 1.14 -10.43 -3.04
C PRO A 802 1.38 -9.40 -4.13
N PHE A 803 0.69 -9.52 -5.25
CA PHE A 803 0.66 -8.47 -6.26
C PHE A 803 0.19 -7.14 -5.65
N GLY A 804 0.91 -6.06 -5.99
CA GLY A 804 0.67 -4.72 -5.45
C GLY A 804 0.95 -4.57 -3.95
N CYS A 805 1.73 -5.48 -3.33
CA CYS A 805 2.17 -5.32 -1.93
C CYS A 805 3.13 -4.13 -1.79
N LEU A 806 2.61 -3.01 -1.29
CA LEU A 806 3.34 -1.74 -1.21
C LEU A 806 4.65 -1.84 -0.40
N PRO A 807 4.69 -2.45 0.80
CA PRO A 807 5.94 -2.60 1.54
C PRO A 807 6.98 -3.43 0.80
N ASN A 808 6.57 -4.53 0.16
CA ASN A 808 7.48 -5.46 -0.51
C ASN A 808 8.21 -4.82 -1.71
N HIS A 809 7.64 -3.80 -2.35
CA HIS A 809 8.36 -2.99 -3.34
C HIS A 809 9.59 -2.29 -2.77
N ILE A 810 9.59 -2.01 -1.45
CA ILE A 810 10.69 -1.38 -0.73
C ILE A 810 11.63 -2.44 -0.14
N VAL A 811 11.13 -3.25 0.79
CA VAL A 811 11.94 -4.11 1.67
C VAL A 811 12.26 -5.48 1.07
N GLY A 812 11.47 -5.90 0.06
CA GLY A 812 11.68 -7.12 -0.72
C GLY A 812 12.43 -6.81 -2.01
N LYS A 813 11.69 -6.60 -3.12
CA LYS A 813 12.25 -6.35 -4.47
C LYS A 813 13.27 -5.21 -4.47
N GLY A 814 13.01 -4.12 -3.74
CA GLY A 814 13.88 -2.96 -3.67
C GLY A 814 15.29 -3.24 -3.11
N MET A 815 15.44 -4.27 -2.27
CA MET A 815 16.72 -4.58 -1.62
C MET A 815 17.53 -5.68 -2.33
N VAL A 816 16.93 -6.38 -3.31
CA VAL A 816 17.57 -7.52 -3.99
C VAL A 816 18.89 -7.16 -4.66
N LYS A 817 18.98 -5.99 -5.32
CA LYS A 817 20.22 -5.52 -5.98
C LYS A 817 21.37 -5.40 -4.98
N GLU A 818 21.09 -4.83 -3.81
CA GLU A 818 22.10 -4.61 -2.77
C GLU A 818 22.46 -5.90 -2.04
N LEU A 819 21.49 -6.76 -1.73
CA LEU A 819 21.74 -8.09 -1.16
C LEU A 819 22.65 -8.92 -2.06
N ARG A 820 22.39 -8.97 -3.37
CA ARG A 820 23.25 -9.69 -4.33
C ARG A 820 24.67 -9.11 -4.43
N ARG A 821 24.83 -7.80 -4.18
CA ARG A 821 26.13 -7.14 -4.19
C ARG A 821 26.95 -7.49 -2.95
N GLN A 822 26.35 -7.46 -1.78
CA GLN A 822 27.03 -7.74 -0.51
C GLN A 822 27.26 -9.26 -0.32
N TYR A 823 26.29 -10.08 -0.70
CA TYR A 823 26.34 -11.54 -0.53
C TYR A 823 26.58 -12.23 -1.88
N LYS A 824 27.86 -12.46 -2.20
CA LYS A 824 28.25 -13.13 -3.45
C LYS A 824 27.65 -14.54 -3.50
N GLY A 825 26.99 -14.86 -4.62
CA GLY A 825 26.30 -16.12 -4.82
C GLY A 825 24.85 -16.14 -4.32
N ALA A 826 24.32 -15.04 -3.80
CA ALA A 826 22.90 -14.94 -3.45
C ALA A 826 22.01 -15.09 -4.70
N ASN A 827 21.22 -16.15 -4.74
CA ASN A 827 20.25 -16.48 -5.77
C ASN A 827 18.83 -16.21 -5.24
N ILE A 828 18.44 -14.93 -5.27
CA ILE A 828 17.15 -14.45 -4.75
C ILE A 828 16.14 -14.31 -5.89
N ALA A 829 14.97 -14.93 -5.78
CA ALA A 829 13.90 -14.89 -6.76
C ALA A 829 12.61 -14.30 -6.15
N PRO A 830 12.27 -13.04 -6.45
CA PRO A 830 10.98 -12.47 -6.10
C PRO A 830 9.86 -13.06 -6.99
N ILE A 831 8.78 -13.54 -6.36
CA ILE A 831 7.64 -14.15 -7.05
C ILE A 831 6.35 -13.47 -6.58
N ASP A 832 5.59 -12.94 -7.54
CA ASP A 832 4.29 -12.33 -7.29
C ASP A 832 3.18 -13.38 -7.30
N TYR A 833 2.32 -13.32 -6.27
CA TYR A 833 1.13 -14.13 -6.10
C TYR A 833 -0.11 -13.25 -6.21
N ASP A 834 -1.04 -13.67 -7.06
CA ASP A 834 -2.24 -12.93 -7.43
C ASP A 834 -3.31 -13.90 -7.95
N PRO A 835 -4.60 -13.65 -7.73
CA PRO A 835 -5.69 -14.46 -8.30
C PRO A 835 -5.64 -14.59 -9.83
N GLY A 836 -5.13 -13.57 -10.54
CA GLY A 836 -5.07 -13.57 -12.00
C GLY A 836 -3.77 -14.11 -12.59
N SER A 837 -2.76 -14.41 -11.76
CA SER A 837 -1.47 -14.88 -12.23
C SER A 837 -1.46 -16.38 -12.51
N SER A 838 -0.90 -16.79 -13.65
CA SER A 838 -0.77 -18.20 -13.99
C SER A 838 0.14 -18.94 -13.01
N GLU A 839 -0.37 -19.99 -12.38
CA GLU A 839 0.41 -20.92 -11.54
C GLU A 839 1.64 -21.47 -12.28
N VAL A 840 1.51 -21.68 -13.60
CA VAL A 840 2.60 -22.15 -14.47
C VAL A 840 3.75 -21.14 -14.50
N ASN A 841 3.47 -19.84 -14.50
CA ASN A 841 4.51 -18.81 -14.48
C ASN A 841 5.29 -18.83 -13.14
N GLN A 842 4.58 -19.01 -12.03
CA GLN A 842 5.20 -19.11 -10.70
C GLN A 842 6.08 -20.37 -10.59
N LEU A 843 5.54 -21.53 -10.99
CA LEU A 843 6.28 -22.79 -11.03
C LEU A 843 7.52 -22.72 -11.93
N ASN A 844 7.42 -22.09 -13.10
CA ASN A 844 8.56 -21.92 -14.00
C ASN A 844 9.67 -21.07 -13.35
N ARG A 845 9.32 -19.99 -12.63
CA ARG A 845 10.31 -19.18 -11.89
C ARG A 845 11.01 -19.99 -10.80
N ILE A 846 10.27 -20.80 -10.05
CA ILE A 846 10.84 -21.68 -9.02
C ILE A 846 11.78 -22.71 -9.65
N ARG A 847 11.37 -23.39 -10.74
CA ARG A 847 12.20 -24.36 -11.46
C ARG A 847 13.48 -23.77 -12.03
N LEU A 848 13.40 -22.56 -12.58
CA LEU A 848 14.59 -21.84 -13.07
C LEU A 848 15.55 -21.52 -11.93
N MET A 849 15.03 -21.04 -10.80
CA MET A 849 15.83 -20.80 -9.58
C MET A 849 16.47 -22.10 -9.09
N MET A 850 15.69 -23.20 -9.00
CA MET A 850 16.16 -24.52 -8.56
C MET A 850 17.24 -25.10 -9.47
N THR A 851 17.18 -24.83 -10.78
CA THR A 851 18.22 -25.25 -11.72
C THR A 851 19.56 -24.59 -11.39
N THR A 852 19.55 -23.31 -11.04
CA THR A 852 20.74 -22.58 -10.57
C THR A 852 21.20 -23.11 -9.21
N ALA A 853 20.27 -23.34 -8.28
CA ALA A 853 20.56 -23.88 -6.94
C ALA A 853 21.27 -25.25 -7.01
N LYS A 854 20.77 -26.17 -7.84
CA LYS A 854 21.38 -27.49 -8.07
C LYS A 854 22.79 -27.39 -8.67
N LYS A 855 23.01 -26.46 -9.61
CA LYS A 855 24.35 -26.21 -10.19
C LYS A 855 25.34 -25.71 -9.14
N MET A 856 24.91 -24.76 -8.31
CA MET A 856 25.72 -24.24 -7.20
C MET A 856 26.06 -25.36 -6.20
N GLN A 857 25.07 -26.14 -5.79
CA GLN A 857 25.26 -27.25 -4.85
C GLN A 857 26.23 -28.31 -5.41
N LYS A 858 26.09 -28.69 -6.69
CA LYS A 858 27.00 -29.64 -7.34
C LYS A 858 28.44 -29.09 -7.38
N ALA A 859 28.62 -27.80 -7.64
CA ALA A 859 29.94 -27.18 -7.63
C ALA A 859 30.58 -27.24 -6.23
N THR A 860 29.82 -26.92 -5.18
CA THR A 860 30.27 -27.02 -3.78
C THR A 860 30.69 -28.45 -3.41
N LEU A 861 29.86 -29.45 -3.72
CA LEU A 861 30.18 -30.86 -3.48
C LEU A 861 31.40 -31.34 -4.25
N THR A 862 31.61 -30.83 -5.47
CA THR A 862 32.79 -31.17 -6.30
C THR A 862 34.07 -30.50 -5.77
N SER A 863 33.97 -29.33 -5.14
CA SER A 863 35.13 -28.64 -4.54
C SER A 863 35.51 -29.15 -3.15
N ALA A 864 34.60 -29.85 -2.47
CA ALA A 864 34.83 -30.43 -1.14
C ALA A 864 35.42 -31.85 -1.17
N ASN A 865 35.25 -32.55 -2.30
CA ASN A 865 35.91 -33.81 -2.64
C ASN A 865 37.24 -33.56 -3.33
#